data_AF-A0A6A5W2J4-F1
#
_entry.id   AF-A0A6A5W2J4-F1
#
_cell.length_a   1.000
_cell.length_b   1.000
_cell.length_c   1.000
_cell.angle_alpha   90.00
_cell.angle_beta   90.00
_cell.angle_gamma   90.00
#
_symmetry.space_group_name_H-M   'P 1'
#
loop_
_entity.id
_entity.type
_entity.pdbx_description
1 polymer ?
#
loop_
_entity_poly.entity_id
_entity_poly.type
_entity_poly.pdbx_seq_one_letter_code
_entity_poly.pdbx_strand_id
1 'polypeptide(L)'
;MVSSIDSSSRPQATRIPIILKQIAPKSSITTAAQVGIENITLALTRGGAKGKGRRKPYSDSRVQKETNFTRLIKACVRCRMQRIRCNPDPNNPTGPCLSCQNVINTMSRLPCLRYKVTESVLHRTGLDYMAFYKAHPMVGPKFGDFYMAKDWTNAPTRFLDITQDRGTILQLEVREFRPPVEPGALDLKGRSMYAIPWAIADADVAVESINEFLDASVGPYLDHLLDDSNHLVWDVFHSALRLSLFPFPNELLRDVLRLWVGCRFIESRWRCCGTDNLDAEQLKDPFYEWISPPPYIDYQFASLVMHRVLGPLRRSILKGLQDLILANKAGNWYPIFLTVFILLYNYELSMVFQLQFALRRQAAVSQRPFRANFSWDSPENQRLADLDAEQSAFMKRIAGHVQCLAGILHKVYKHHFGKCSMAPGILLNDSFHSEEQSALRTKPIHSAASSKVLSWPTHFTSDLAWSAASFQDERDYTVYLTPEHTTEINSALKYFKQLEIDGSEINCESFPLPTLGPILKGGSLDLHNGRGFLNIRGLGLSSYSVEDNVLVSLGLSSYIGELRAKQDEDGSMLMHIRDVKETCEPQRSRPTRYSKRASTFHTDTFCDIVALQTRSCAAQGGKHMIASSLNIYNRLAATRPDLVELLARPDWSFDSRGPLLPACSRPLLFYQSGRIILNFAREPLVGLQDVSRAINVPRISSKQLEALDTIEAIANEHQLVLNLRPGDLTFINNHAVLHSREAFEDDATNQRYLIRFWLKNKELAWKLPRQLQYGNSRLYDAIDIEERWNIIHVPRLKFKLSERLSS
;
A
#
# COMPACT_ATOMS: atom_id res chain seq x y z
N MET A 1 57.76 35.06 8.54
CA MET A 1 57.31 36.08 9.51
C MET A 1 55.83 35.80 9.76
N VAL A 2 55.50 35.10 10.86
CA VAL A 2 55.01 35.71 12.13
C VAL A 2 53.65 36.38 11.87
N SER A 3 52.52 36.09 12.53
CA SER A 3 52.13 35.15 13.58
C SER A 3 50.63 35.36 13.87
N SER A 4 50.04 34.39 14.58
CA SER A 4 49.09 34.58 15.70
C SER A 4 47.74 35.30 15.47
N ILE A 5 46.72 34.44 15.45
CA ILE A 5 45.42 34.61 16.10
C ILE A 5 45.64 34.65 17.63
N ASP A 6 45.07 35.61 18.38
CA ASP A 6 44.25 35.29 19.57
C ASP A 6 43.35 36.45 20.08
N SER A 7 42.18 36.03 20.55
CA SER A 7 41.24 36.55 21.56
C SER A 7 40.96 38.05 21.77
N SER A 8 39.69 38.45 21.67
CA SER A 8 38.78 38.62 22.84
C SER A 8 37.65 39.63 22.60
N SER A 9 36.40 39.16 22.61
CA SER A 9 35.27 39.85 23.29
C SER A 9 33.98 39.01 23.19
N ARG A 10 33.56 38.43 24.32
CA ARG A 10 32.16 38.03 24.59
C ARG A 10 31.28 39.29 24.64
N PRO A 11 29.98 39.22 24.28
CA PRO A 11 28.99 38.92 25.31
C PRO A 11 27.81 38.01 24.90
N GLN A 12 27.36 37.26 25.91
CA GLN A 12 25.99 36.89 26.27
C GLN A 12 25.16 35.90 25.43
N ALA A 13 24.76 34.85 26.15
CA ALA A 13 23.77 33.86 25.77
C ALA A 13 22.34 34.40 25.93
N THR A 14 21.48 34.10 24.96
CA THR A 14 20.03 34.11 25.12
C THR A 14 19.43 32.89 24.39
N ARG A 15 18.66 32.11 25.14
CA ARG A 15 17.85 30.97 24.67
C ARG A 15 16.59 31.47 23.93
N ILE A 16 16.31 30.82 22.78
CA ILE A 16 15.05 30.34 22.16
C ILE A 16 13.80 31.26 22.20
N PRO A 17 13.05 31.39 21.07
CA PRO A 17 11.79 30.62 20.99
C PRO A 17 11.45 30.02 19.62
N ILE A 18 10.83 28.84 19.68
CA ILE A 18 9.95 28.25 18.67
C ILE A 18 8.75 29.20 18.47
N ILE A 19 8.42 29.60 17.23
CA ILE A 19 7.19 30.34 16.95
C ILE A 19 6.45 29.72 15.75
N LEU A 20 5.40 28.97 16.09
CA LEU A 20 4.12 28.93 15.40
C LEU A 20 3.39 30.27 15.62
N LYS A 21 3.02 31.01 14.57
CA LYS A 21 1.64 31.52 14.30
C LYS A 21 1.57 32.74 13.35
N GLN A 22 0.50 32.71 12.54
CA GLN A 22 -0.31 33.82 12.00
C GLN A 22 0.27 34.73 10.90
N ILE A 23 -0.46 34.83 9.78
CA ILE A 23 -0.31 35.90 8.78
C ILE A 23 -1.68 36.53 8.46
N ALA A 24 -1.79 37.83 8.75
CA ALA A 24 -2.53 38.87 8.02
C ALA A 24 -2.07 40.26 8.58
N PRO A 25 -2.17 41.42 7.88
CA PRO A 25 -2.35 41.71 6.44
C PRO A 25 -1.43 42.84 5.85
N LYS A 26 -1.47 42.97 4.50
CA LYS A 26 -1.28 44.16 3.60
C LYS A 26 0.11 44.70 3.16
N SER A 27 0.18 44.87 1.82
CA SER A 27 0.83 45.92 0.99
C SER A 27 2.34 45.73 0.68
N SER A 28 2.91 45.92 -0.51
CA SER A 28 2.45 46.22 -1.90
C SER A 28 3.63 45.86 -2.83
N ILE A 29 3.39 45.32 -4.02
CA ILE A 29 3.96 45.73 -5.33
C ILE A 29 3.53 44.71 -6.40
N THR A 30 2.96 45.29 -7.45
CA THR A 30 2.19 44.78 -8.58
C THR A 30 3.02 44.18 -9.70
N THR A 31 2.55 43.09 -10.31
CA THR A 31 2.09 43.04 -11.73
C THR A 31 1.66 41.63 -12.15
N ALA A 32 0.69 41.55 -13.07
CA ALA A 32 0.20 40.35 -13.77
C ALA A 32 -0.79 39.38 -13.06
N ALA A 33 -1.59 39.88 -12.10
CA ALA A 33 -2.76 39.15 -11.55
C ALA A 33 -4.06 39.99 -11.53
N GLN A 34 -4.17 40.99 -12.41
CA GLN A 34 -5.21 42.01 -12.39
C GLN A 34 -6.07 41.98 -13.66
N VAL A 35 -6.55 40.78 -14.03
CA VAL A 35 -7.65 40.60 -15.00
C VAL A 35 -8.66 39.53 -14.53
N GLY A 36 -8.35 38.74 -13.49
CA GLY A 36 -9.19 37.63 -13.02
C GLY A 36 -10.10 37.91 -11.82
N ILE A 37 -9.98 39.05 -11.14
CA ILE A 37 -10.58 39.25 -9.80
C ILE A 37 -11.73 40.29 -9.76
N GLU A 38 -11.86 41.18 -10.75
CA GLU A 38 -13.02 42.09 -10.81
C GLU A 38 -14.32 41.37 -11.24
N ASN A 39 -14.23 40.25 -11.97
CA ASN A 39 -15.41 39.46 -12.35
C ASN A 39 -15.97 38.57 -11.23
N ILE A 40 -15.25 38.41 -10.11
CA ILE A 40 -15.69 37.55 -8.99
C ILE A 40 -16.30 38.40 -7.86
N THR A 41 -15.88 39.65 -7.69
CA THR A 41 -16.43 40.53 -6.63
C THR A 41 -17.72 41.24 -7.07
N LEU A 42 -17.92 41.47 -8.37
CA LEU A 42 -19.23 41.91 -8.89
C LEU A 42 -20.26 40.76 -8.95
N ALA A 43 -19.83 39.49 -8.99
CA ALA A 43 -20.73 38.34 -8.89
C ALA A 43 -21.23 38.10 -7.45
N LEU A 44 -20.54 38.62 -6.43
CA LEU A 44 -20.92 38.48 -5.02
C LEU A 44 -21.61 39.71 -4.41
N THR A 45 -21.68 40.83 -5.14
CA THR A 45 -22.50 42.02 -4.76
C THR A 45 -23.66 42.30 -5.73
N ARG A 46 -23.72 41.62 -6.88
CA ARG A 46 -24.95 41.43 -7.67
C ARG A 46 -25.43 39.98 -7.71
N GLY A 47 -24.93 39.16 -6.80
CA GLY A 47 -25.68 38.01 -6.30
C GLY A 47 -26.71 38.49 -5.29
N GLY A 48 -27.60 39.40 -5.70
CA GLY A 48 -28.82 39.65 -4.94
C GLY A 48 -29.37 38.29 -4.57
N ALA A 49 -29.75 38.12 -3.30
CA ALA A 49 -30.43 36.92 -2.86
C ALA A 49 -31.50 36.60 -3.91
N LYS A 50 -31.19 35.66 -4.82
CA LYS A 50 -32.21 34.80 -5.37
C LYS A 50 -32.60 34.03 -4.14
N GLY A 51 -33.45 34.66 -3.32
CA GLY A 51 -34.24 33.96 -2.35
C GLY A 51 -34.68 32.73 -3.11
N LYS A 52 -34.31 31.55 -2.60
CA LYS A 52 -34.99 30.33 -2.99
C LYS A 52 -36.44 30.73 -2.88
N GLY A 53 -37.10 31.03 -4.01
CA GLY A 53 -38.40 31.66 -3.98
C GLY A 53 -39.20 30.80 -3.03
N ARG A 54 -39.65 31.37 -1.91
CA ARG A 54 -40.40 30.63 -0.90
C ARG A 54 -41.42 29.87 -1.73
N ARG A 55 -41.27 28.55 -1.86
CA ARG A 55 -42.15 27.76 -2.73
C ARG A 55 -43.54 28.18 -2.30
N LYS A 56 -44.34 28.73 -3.24
CA LYS A 56 -45.68 29.21 -2.91
C LYS A 56 -46.34 28.11 -2.07
N PRO A 57 -46.92 28.42 -0.90
CA PRO A 57 -47.66 27.44 -0.14
C PRO A 57 -48.58 26.71 -1.10
N TYR A 58 -48.64 25.38 -1.01
CA TYR A 58 -49.58 24.63 -1.82
C TYR A 58 -50.97 25.22 -1.60
N SER A 59 -51.64 25.64 -2.68
CA SER A 59 -53.00 26.20 -2.60
C SER A 59 -54.01 25.14 -2.14
N ASP A 60 -53.67 23.86 -2.27
CA ASP A 60 -54.45 22.71 -1.87
C ASP A 60 -53.94 22.15 -0.52
N SER A 61 -54.81 22.20 0.50
CA SER A 61 -54.54 21.65 1.84
C SER A 61 -54.23 20.14 1.83
N ARG A 62 -54.77 19.40 0.85
CA ARG A 62 -54.52 17.97 0.69
C ARG A 62 -53.08 17.71 0.25
N VAL A 63 -52.58 18.46 -0.72
CA VAL A 63 -51.19 18.36 -1.22
C VAL A 63 -50.18 18.72 -0.11
N GLN A 64 -50.54 19.68 0.76
CA GLN A 64 -49.72 20.02 1.93
C GLN A 64 -49.66 18.88 2.95
N LYS A 65 -50.81 18.26 3.28
CA LYS A 65 -50.88 17.09 4.18
C LYS A 65 -50.10 15.90 3.63
N GLU A 66 -50.28 15.57 2.35
CA GLU A 66 -49.53 14.52 1.66
C GLU A 66 -48.01 14.80 1.64
N THR A 67 -47.61 16.04 1.39
CA THR A 67 -46.18 16.42 1.38
C THR A 67 -45.56 16.33 2.77
N ASN A 68 -46.30 16.71 3.83
CA ASN A 68 -45.86 16.52 5.20
C ASN A 68 -45.76 15.02 5.56
N PHE A 69 -46.73 14.22 5.12
CA PHE A 69 -46.70 12.77 5.32
C PHE A 69 -45.50 12.12 4.61
N THR A 70 -45.20 12.48 3.36
CA THR A 70 -44.01 12.02 2.64
C THR A 70 -42.70 12.47 3.32
N ARG A 71 -42.67 13.62 4.01
CA ARG A 71 -41.50 14.04 4.80
C ARG A 71 -41.33 13.20 6.05
N LEU A 72 -42.44 12.83 6.72
CA LEU A 72 -42.46 11.97 7.89
C LEU A 72 -41.90 10.58 7.55
N ILE A 73 -42.43 9.95 6.49
CA ILE A 73 -42.06 8.58 6.13
C ILE A 73 -40.89 8.49 5.13
N LYS A 74 -40.41 9.63 4.62
CA LYS A 74 -39.38 9.80 3.57
C LYS A 74 -39.84 9.34 2.17
N ALA A 75 -39.36 10.06 1.14
CA ALA A 75 -39.56 9.66 -0.25
C ALA A 75 -38.69 8.45 -0.61
N CYS A 76 -39.22 7.52 -1.42
CA CYS A 76 -38.46 6.33 -1.81
C CYS A 76 -37.25 6.66 -2.71
N VAL A 77 -36.25 5.77 -2.77
CA VAL A 77 -35.02 5.91 -3.56
C VAL A 77 -35.35 6.13 -5.03
N ARG A 78 -36.27 5.34 -5.60
CA ARG A 78 -36.69 5.46 -6.99
C ARG A 78 -37.24 6.85 -7.31
N CYS A 79 -38.25 7.32 -6.56
CA CYS A 79 -38.83 8.64 -6.78
C CYS A 79 -37.80 9.77 -6.57
N ARG A 80 -36.86 9.61 -5.63
CA ARG A 80 -35.75 10.57 -5.43
C ARG A 80 -34.81 10.62 -6.63
N MET A 81 -34.35 9.47 -7.11
CA MET A 81 -33.45 9.38 -8.28
C MET A 81 -34.11 9.94 -9.54
N GLN A 82 -35.40 9.65 -9.73
CA GLN A 82 -36.18 10.14 -10.87
C GLN A 82 -36.67 11.59 -10.70
N ARG A 83 -36.44 12.21 -9.52
CA ARG A 83 -36.89 13.57 -9.17
C ARG A 83 -38.42 13.77 -9.35
N ILE A 84 -39.21 12.73 -9.10
CA ILE A 84 -40.69 12.76 -9.16
C ILE A 84 -41.32 12.76 -7.76
N ARG A 85 -42.62 13.07 -7.68
CA ARG A 85 -43.36 13.05 -6.41
C ARG A 85 -43.57 11.62 -5.91
N CYS A 86 -43.20 11.36 -4.66
CA CYS A 86 -43.48 10.11 -3.95
C CYS A 86 -44.81 10.26 -3.19
N ASN A 87 -45.84 9.51 -3.60
CA ASN A 87 -47.17 9.52 -3.00
C ASN A 87 -47.40 8.24 -2.18
N PRO A 88 -47.28 8.29 -0.84
CA PRO A 88 -47.51 7.12 0.00
C PRO A 88 -48.93 6.57 -0.17
N ASP A 89 -49.09 5.25 -0.11
CA ASP A 89 -50.40 4.63 -0.06
C ASP A 89 -51.01 4.84 1.34
N PRO A 90 -52.17 5.50 1.48
CA PRO A 90 -52.79 5.71 2.79
C PRO A 90 -53.22 4.41 3.48
N ASN A 91 -53.49 3.34 2.73
CA ASN A 91 -53.89 2.04 3.26
C ASN A 91 -52.68 1.15 3.61
N ASN A 92 -51.52 1.44 3.02
CA ASN A 92 -50.26 0.76 3.31
C ASN A 92 -49.07 1.73 3.26
N PRO A 93 -48.91 2.61 4.28
CA PRO A 93 -47.89 3.66 4.25
C PRO A 93 -46.45 3.16 4.16
N THR A 94 -46.17 1.98 4.71
CA THR A 94 -44.86 1.34 4.73
C THR A 94 -44.55 0.64 3.41
N GLY A 95 -45.55 0.12 2.69
CA GLY A 95 -45.41 -0.52 1.39
C GLY A 95 -45.12 0.42 0.21
N PRO A 96 -45.10 -0.09 -1.04
CA PRO A 96 -44.79 0.70 -2.22
C PRO A 96 -45.68 1.93 -2.35
N CYS A 97 -45.09 3.08 -2.69
CA CYS A 97 -45.84 4.31 -2.92
C CYS A 97 -46.69 4.18 -4.21
N LEU A 98 -47.86 4.83 -4.24
CA LEU A 98 -48.77 4.84 -5.39
C LEU A 98 -48.05 5.29 -6.68
N SER A 99 -47.10 6.22 -6.57
CA SER A 99 -46.28 6.66 -7.69
C SER A 99 -45.42 5.53 -8.29
N CYS A 100 -44.95 4.59 -7.47
CA CYS A 100 -44.17 3.45 -7.94
C CYS A 100 -45.05 2.31 -8.45
N GLN A 101 -46.25 2.15 -7.87
CA GLN A 101 -47.24 1.15 -8.28
C GLN A 101 -47.85 1.46 -9.65
N ASN A 102 -48.08 2.74 -9.97
CA ASN A 102 -48.78 3.17 -11.18
C ASN A 102 -47.91 3.28 -12.45
N VAL A 103 -46.62 2.91 -12.40
CA VAL A 103 -45.70 3.04 -13.54
C VAL A 103 -45.47 1.70 -14.22
N ILE A 104 -45.76 1.62 -15.51
CA ILE A 104 -45.46 0.47 -16.36
C ILE A 104 -43.93 0.40 -16.55
N ASN A 105 -43.34 -0.67 -16.03
CA ASN A 105 -41.90 -1.00 -16.07
C ASN A 105 -41.27 -0.72 -17.43
N THR A 106 -40.39 0.29 -17.53
CA THR A 106 -39.52 0.41 -18.72
C THR A 106 -38.05 0.72 -18.44
N MET A 107 -37.63 1.37 -17.35
CA MET A 107 -36.19 1.74 -17.22
C MET A 107 -35.51 1.59 -15.85
N SER A 108 -36.16 1.12 -14.78
CA SER A 108 -35.49 0.98 -13.46
C SER A 108 -36.04 -0.19 -12.64
N ARG A 109 -35.18 -1.19 -12.35
CA ARG A 109 -35.48 -2.35 -11.49
C ARG A 109 -35.41 -2.07 -9.97
N LEU A 110 -35.19 -0.82 -9.55
CA LEU A 110 -35.09 -0.47 -8.13
C LEU A 110 -36.47 -0.46 -7.45
N PRO A 111 -36.69 -1.25 -6.38
CA PRO A 111 -37.95 -1.29 -5.65
C PRO A 111 -38.20 0.00 -4.86
N CYS A 112 -39.42 0.15 -4.32
CA CYS A 112 -39.84 1.34 -3.59
C CYS A 112 -39.26 1.42 -2.16
N LEU A 113 -37.93 1.54 -2.03
CA LEU A 113 -37.24 1.58 -0.73
C LEU A 113 -37.18 3.00 -0.14
N ARG A 114 -37.47 3.16 1.15
CA ARG A 114 -37.43 4.48 1.83
C ARG A 114 -36.14 4.75 2.63
N TYR A 115 -35.17 3.83 2.61
CA TYR A 115 -33.87 3.97 3.28
C TYR A 115 -33.03 5.12 2.71
N LYS A 116 -32.23 5.77 3.56
CA LYS A 116 -31.21 6.74 3.14
C LYS A 116 -29.83 6.20 3.44
N VAL A 117 -28.90 6.40 2.50
CA VAL A 117 -27.48 6.09 2.72
C VAL A 117 -26.97 6.76 4.01
N THR A 118 -27.40 8.00 4.27
CA THR A 118 -27.09 8.77 5.49
C THR A 118 -27.54 8.16 6.80
N GLU A 119 -28.43 7.17 6.77
CA GLU A 119 -28.94 6.48 7.98
C GLU A 119 -28.12 5.24 8.32
N SER A 120 -27.24 4.79 7.42
CA SER A 120 -26.38 3.62 7.62
C SER A 120 -25.53 3.76 8.88
N VAL A 121 -25.39 2.67 9.63
CA VAL A 121 -24.50 2.57 10.79
C VAL A 121 -23.16 2.02 10.30
N LEU A 122 -22.07 2.76 10.51
CA LEU A 122 -20.73 2.40 10.00
C LEU A 122 -19.74 1.99 11.09
N HIS A 123 -20.12 2.11 12.36
CA HIS A 123 -19.29 1.77 13.52
C HIS A 123 -20.21 1.40 14.68
N ARG A 124 -19.67 0.81 15.74
CA ARG A 124 -20.44 0.51 16.96
C ARG A 124 -20.90 1.82 17.62
N THR A 125 -22.22 1.98 17.81
CA THR A 125 -22.83 3.25 18.26
C THR A 125 -23.19 3.30 19.74
N GLY A 126 -22.90 2.27 20.53
CA GLY A 126 -23.30 2.27 21.94
C GLY A 126 -22.62 1.19 22.78
N LEU A 127 -22.72 1.42 24.09
CA LEU A 127 -22.28 0.52 25.17
C LEU A 127 -23.41 0.33 26.20
N ASP A 128 -24.64 0.64 25.78
CA ASP A 128 -25.85 0.79 26.61
C ASP A 128 -26.31 -0.52 27.27
N TYR A 129 -25.75 -1.65 26.85
CA TYR A 129 -25.93 -2.95 27.49
C TYR A 129 -25.15 -3.09 28.81
N MET A 130 -24.20 -2.18 29.10
CA MET A 130 -23.43 -2.20 30.33
C MET A 130 -24.11 -1.37 31.40
N ALA A 131 -24.29 -1.96 32.59
CA ALA A 131 -24.97 -1.31 33.71
C ALA A 131 -24.38 0.06 34.06
N PHE A 132 -23.04 0.16 34.12
CA PHE A 132 -22.34 1.41 34.41
C PHE A 132 -22.63 2.50 33.36
N TYR A 133 -22.61 2.15 32.07
CA TYR A 133 -22.81 3.08 30.96
C TYR A 133 -24.24 3.58 30.89
N LYS A 134 -25.20 2.69 31.17
CA LYS A 134 -26.63 3.04 31.24
C LYS A 134 -26.92 3.99 32.41
N ALA A 135 -26.23 3.82 33.54
CA ALA A 135 -26.35 4.69 34.70
C ALA A 135 -25.61 6.02 34.54
N HIS A 136 -24.53 6.04 33.76
CA HIS A 136 -23.67 7.21 33.55
C HIS A 136 -23.59 7.58 32.06
N PRO A 137 -24.70 7.96 31.39
CA PRO A 137 -24.62 8.36 29.99
C PRO A 137 -23.62 9.51 29.83
N MET A 138 -22.77 9.47 28.80
CA MET A 138 -21.76 10.51 28.56
C MET A 138 -22.39 11.74 27.90
N VAL A 139 -23.12 12.49 28.72
CA VAL A 139 -23.77 13.75 28.36
C VAL A 139 -23.06 14.90 29.07
N GLY A 140 -22.53 15.85 28.32
CA GLY A 140 -21.91 17.07 28.83
C GLY A 140 -22.19 18.26 27.90
N PRO A 141 -21.39 19.35 27.98
CA PRO A 141 -21.55 20.51 27.10
C PRO A 141 -21.55 20.13 25.61
N LYS A 142 -20.75 19.13 25.23
CA LYS A 142 -20.82 18.43 23.94
C LYS A 142 -21.26 16.98 24.16
N PHE A 143 -22.02 16.44 23.21
CA PHE A 143 -22.42 15.03 23.23
C PHE A 143 -21.18 14.13 23.11
N GLY A 144 -20.98 13.23 24.08
CA GLY A 144 -19.75 12.44 24.24
C GLY A 144 -18.77 12.96 25.30
N ASP A 145 -19.07 14.08 25.96
CA ASP A 145 -18.31 14.58 27.13
C ASP A 145 -18.70 13.84 28.42
N PHE A 146 -17.87 14.00 29.46
CA PHE A 146 -18.04 13.36 30.76
C PHE A 146 -19.22 13.96 31.54
N TYR A 147 -20.20 13.15 31.91
CA TYR A 147 -21.37 13.59 32.70
C TYR A 147 -21.06 13.87 34.17
N MET A 148 -20.00 13.25 34.70
CA MET A 148 -19.66 13.36 36.12
C MET A 148 -18.77 14.59 36.34
N ALA A 149 -19.23 15.50 37.20
CA ALA A 149 -18.37 16.55 37.74
C ALA A 149 -17.21 15.89 38.49
N LYS A 150 -15.98 16.16 38.05
CA LYS A 150 -14.77 15.56 38.61
C LYS A 150 -14.24 16.44 39.74
N ASP A 151 -14.14 15.90 40.95
CA ASP A 151 -13.45 16.54 42.06
C ASP A 151 -11.95 16.29 41.93
N TRP A 152 -11.25 17.15 41.19
CA TRP A 152 -9.84 17.00 40.90
C TRP A 152 -8.96 17.17 42.14
N THR A 153 -7.94 16.34 42.30
CA THR A 153 -6.94 16.54 43.34
C THR A 153 -5.95 17.66 42.96
N ASN A 154 -5.13 18.10 43.92
CA ASN A 154 -4.02 19.03 43.67
C ASN A 154 -2.81 18.34 43.02
N ALA A 155 -2.91 17.06 42.65
CA ALA A 155 -1.83 16.36 41.97
C ALA A 155 -1.57 16.97 40.59
N PRO A 156 -0.30 16.97 40.14
CA PRO A 156 0.04 17.42 38.79
C PRO A 156 -0.56 16.47 37.74
N THR A 157 -0.83 17.04 36.56
CA THR A 157 -1.16 16.28 35.36
C THR A 157 -0.05 15.27 35.02
N ARG A 158 -0.43 14.10 34.52
CA ARG A 158 0.45 13.08 33.96
C ARG A 158 0.06 12.73 32.53
N PHE A 159 0.91 11.97 31.85
CA PHE A 159 0.67 11.48 30.50
C PHE A 159 0.62 9.95 30.50
N LEU A 160 -0.43 9.41 29.91
CA LEU A 160 -0.61 7.97 29.73
C LEU A 160 -0.38 7.61 28.26
N ASP A 161 0.64 6.80 28.00
CA ASP A 161 0.95 6.31 26.66
C ASP A 161 0.30 4.95 26.41
N ILE A 162 -0.60 4.89 25.44
CA ILE A 162 -1.33 3.68 25.06
C ILE A 162 -1.11 3.32 23.59
N THR A 163 -1.14 2.03 23.28
CA THR A 163 -0.97 1.52 21.91
C THR A 163 -1.82 0.27 21.65
N GLN A 164 -2.04 -0.02 20.37
CA GLN A 164 -2.54 -1.30 19.87
C GLN A 164 -1.45 -2.13 19.16
N ASP A 165 -0.17 -1.79 19.39
CA ASP A 165 1.00 -2.48 18.84
C ASP A 165 1.10 -2.43 17.30
N ARG A 166 0.67 -1.31 16.70
CA ARG A 166 0.69 -1.08 15.25
C ARG A 166 1.64 0.06 14.85
N GLY A 167 2.72 0.24 15.60
CA GLY A 167 3.80 1.20 15.27
C GLY A 167 3.53 2.66 15.63
N THR A 168 2.36 2.97 16.22
CA THR A 168 2.01 4.31 16.72
C THR A 168 1.65 4.25 18.21
N ILE A 169 1.90 5.35 18.93
CA ILE A 169 1.58 5.52 20.34
C ILE A 169 0.67 6.73 20.48
N LEU A 170 -0.43 6.57 21.21
CA LEU A 170 -1.33 7.67 21.60
C LEU A 170 -0.98 8.09 23.02
N GLN A 171 -0.69 9.37 23.19
CA GLN A 171 -0.48 9.97 24.49
C GLN A 171 -1.74 10.69 24.95
N LEU A 172 -2.18 10.42 26.18
CA LEU A 172 -3.36 11.05 26.78
C LEU A 172 -2.95 11.85 28.02
N GLU A 173 -3.39 13.11 28.08
CA GLU A 173 -3.27 13.94 29.27
C GLU A 173 -4.30 13.51 30.32
N VAL A 174 -3.83 13.18 31.53
CA VAL A 174 -4.66 12.64 32.61
C VAL A 174 -4.40 13.36 33.93
N ARG A 175 -5.43 13.40 34.78
CA ARG A 175 -5.34 13.99 36.12
C ARG A 175 -6.03 13.09 37.14
N GLU A 176 -5.55 13.12 38.36
CA GLU A 176 -6.13 12.40 39.49
C GLU A 176 -7.38 13.12 40.01
N PHE A 177 -8.41 12.37 40.34
CA PHE A 177 -9.66 12.88 40.91
C PHE A 177 -10.09 12.05 42.11
N ARG A 178 -10.97 12.59 42.95
CA ARG A 178 -11.59 11.85 44.05
C ARG A 178 -12.80 11.09 43.51
N PRO A 179 -12.77 9.73 43.47
CA PRO A 179 -13.86 8.97 42.91
C PRO A 179 -15.07 8.91 43.85
N PRO A 180 -16.29 8.80 43.32
CA PRO A 180 -17.47 8.54 44.13
C PRO A 180 -17.48 7.10 44.66
N VAL A 181 -18.17 6.88 45.77
CA VAL A 181 -18.33 5.55 46.36
C VAL A 181 -19.46 4.81 45.64
N GLU A 182 -19.09 3.97 44.68
CA GLU A 182 -20.05 3.18 43.90
C GLU A 182 -19.56 1.73 43.71
N PRO A 183 -19.83 0.82 44.67
CA PRO A 183 -19.33 -0.56 44.62
C PRO A 183 -19.82 -1.37 43.40
N GLY A 184 -20.96 -0.98 42.81
CA GLY A 184 -21.52 -1.61 41.62
C GLY A 184 -20.94 -1.13 40.29
N ALA A 185 -20.03 -0.13 40.31
CA ALA A 185 -19.40 0.40 39.11
C ALA A 185 -18.28 -0.53 38.63
N LEU A 186 -18.63 -1.51 37.79
CA LEU A 186 -17.68 -2.49 37.24
C LEU A 186 -17.55 -2.37 35.71
N ASP A 187 -16.36 -2.66 35.19
CA ASP A 187 -16.11 -2.80 33.75
C ASP A 187 -16.50 -4.21 33.23
N LEU A 188 -16.32 -4.48 31.93
CA LEU A 188 -16.61 -5.80 31.34
C LEU A 188 -15.73 -6.94 31.86
N LYS A 189 -14.68 -6.62 32.61
CA LYS A 189 -13.71 -7.55 33.17
C LYS A 189 -13.97 -7.77 34.67
N GLY A 190 -15.00 -7.15 35.24
CA GLY A 190 -15.33 -7.22 36.66
C GLY A 190 -14.44 -6.34 37.55
N ARG A 191 -13.66 -5.42 36.97
CA ARG A 191 -12.80 -4.49 37.70
C ARG A 191 -13.59 -3.25 38.08
N SER A 192 -13.34 -2.69 39.27
CA SER A 192 -13.96 -1.42 39.65
C SER A 192 -13.58 -0.32 38.66
N MET A 193 -14.57 0.45 38.20
CA MET A 193 -14.37 1.58 37.30
C MET A 193 -13.36 2.59 37.87
N TYR A 194 -13.36 2.74 39.20
CA TYR A 194 -12.57 3.72 39.93
C TYR A 194 -11.35 3.13 40.65
N ALA A 195 -10.96 1.89 40.34
CA ALA A 195 -9.83 1.22 40.99
C ALA A 195 -8.51 2.01 40.89
N ILE A 196 -8.32 2.73 39.79
CA ILE A 196 -7.23 3.70 39.60
C ILE A 196 -7.90 5.07 39.38
N PRO A 197 -7.80 6.02 40.32
CA PRO A 197 -8.61 7.25 40.35
C PRO A 197 -8.04 8.35 39.42
N TRP A 198 -7.75 7.98 38.18
CA TRP A 198 -7.27 8.88 37.13
C TRP A 198 -8.31 9.00 36.02
N ALA A 199 -8.38 10.18 35.41
CA ALA A 199 -9.31 10.47 34.32
C ALA A 199 -8.62 11.35 33.27
N ILE A 200 -9.14 11.32 32.03
CA ILE A 200 -8.73 12.27 30.97
C ILE A 200 -8.93 13.70 31.48
N ALA A 201 -7.87 14.51 31.44
CA ALA A 201 -7.84 15.86 32.00
C ALA A 201 -8.77 16.80 31.25
N ASP A 202 -8.68 16.81 29.91
CA ASP A 202 -9.49 17.63 29.02
C ASP A 202 -9.96 16.82 27.80
N ALA A 203 -11.26 16.86 27.53
CA ALA A 203 -11.86 16.10 26.43
C ALA A 203 -11.53 16.69 25.05
N ASP A 204 -11.36 18.00 24.94
CA ASP A 204 -11.02 18.67 23.68
C ASP A 204 -9.56 18.35 23.31
N VAL A 205 -8.62 18.47 24.26
CA VAL A 205 -7.21 18.12 24.07
C VAL A 205 -7.04 16.63 23.73
N ALA A 206 -7.78 15.76 24.40
CA ALA A 206 -7.77 14.33 24.09
C ALA A 206 -8.30 14.05 22.67
N VAL A 207 -9.36 14.73 22.22
CA VAL A 207 -9.89 14.56 20.86
C VAL A 207 -8.92 15.06 19.79
N GLU A 208 -8.19 16.15 20.05
CA GLU A 208 -7.10 16.61 19.16
C GLU A 208 -6.02 15.53 19.06
N SER A 209 -5.53 15.04 20.21
CA SER A 209 -4.53 13.97 20.28
C SER A 209 -4.97 12.69 19.56
N ILE A 210 -6.25 12.30 19.70
CA ILE A 210 -6.82 11.14 19.01
C ILE A 210 -6.87 11.34 17.49
N ASN A 211 -7.18 12.55 17.02
CA ASN A 211 -7.23 12.83 15.58
C ASN A 211 -5.83 12.86 14.96
N GLU A 212 -4.84 13.44 15.65
CA GLU A 212 -3.44 13.40 15.21
C GLU A 212 -2.93 11.96 15.16
N PHE A 213 -3.22 11.19 16.21
CA PHE A 213 -2.90 9.76 16.25
C PHE A 213 -3.59 8.99 15.11
N LEU A 214 -4.86 9.27 14.84
CA LEU A 214 -5.62 8.64 13.75
C LEU A 214 -4.97 8.89 12.40
N ASP A 215 -4.59 10.14 12.12
CA ASP A 215 -3.93 10.51 10.87
C ASP A 215 -2.57 9.83 10.72
N ALA A 216 -1.77 9.78 11.79
CA ALA A 216 -0.50 9.07 11.80
C ALA A 216 -0.67 7.54 11.67
N SER A 217 -1.82 7.01 12.06
CA SER A 217 -2.08 5.56 12.11
C SER A 217 -2.66 4.99 10.82
N VAL A 218 -3.10 5.81 9.85
CA VAL A 218 -3.71 5.29 8.60
C VAL A 218 -2.79 4.29 7.89
N GLY A 219 -1.56 4.68 7.59
CA GLY A 219 -0.59 3.80 6.92
C GLY A 219 -0.27 2.55 7.73
N PRO A 220 0.21 2.66 8.98
CA PRO A 220 0.56 1.51 9.80
C PRO A 220 -0.58 0.50 10.00
N TYR A 221 -1.83 0.96 10.11
CA TYR A 221 -2.98 0.05 10.25
C TYR A 221 -3.28 -0.69 8.95
N LEU A 222 -3.17 -0.03 7.79
CA LEU A 222 -3.32 -0.70 6.49
C LEU A 222 -2.25 -1.79 6.33
N ASP A 223 -0.98 -1.47 6.64
CA ASP A 223 0.12 -2.43 6.53
C ASP A 223 -0.04 -3.66 7.45
N HIS A 224 -0.64 -3.48 8.64
CA HIS A 224 -0.79 -4.57 9.62
C HIS A 224 -2.05 -5.41 9.43
N LEU A 225 -3.12 -4.85 8.88
CA LEU A 225 -4.44 -5.48 8.86
C LEU A 225 -4.86 -5.96 7.47
N LEU A 226 -4.28 -5.42 6.40
CA LEU A 226 -4.54 -5.92 5.07
C LEU A 226 -3.68 -7.17 4.83
N ASP A 227 -4.31 -8.20 4.28
CA ASP A 227 -3.63 -9.41 3.87
C ASP A 227 -2.98 -9.18 2.50
N ASP A 228 -1.65 -9.17 2.47
CA ASP A 228 -0.86 -8.98 1.24
C ASP A 228 -1.06 -10.09 0.20
N SER A 229 -1.66 -11.23 0.56
CA SER A 229 -2.04 -12.29 -0.39
C SER A 229 -3.35 -12.02 -1.12
N ASN A 230 -4.19 -11.11 -0.60
CA ASN A 230 -5.44 -10.71 -1.23
C ASN A 230 -5.26 -9.43 -2.03
N HIS A 231 -4.73 -9.59 -3.24
CA HIS A 231 -4.46 -8.49 -4.17
C HIS A 231 -5.67 -7.57 -4.39
N LEU A 232 -6.90 -8.12 -4.44
CA LEU A 232 -8.11 -7.30 -4.65
C LEU A 232 -8.32 -6.29 -3.52
N VAL A 233 -8.28 -6.73 -2.26
CA VAL A 233 -8.46 -5.84 -1.11
C VAL A 233 -7.30 -4.86 -1.06
N TRP A 234 -6.08 -5.35 -1.24
CA TRP A 234 -4.87 -4.54 -1.18
C TRP A 234 -4.86 -3.41 -2.22
N ASP A 235 -5.15 -3.73 -3.48
CA ASP A 235 -5.16 -2.78 -4.60
C ASP A 235 -6.23 -1.70 -4.43
N VAL A 236 -7.41 -2.08 -3.92
CA VAL A 236 -8.51 -1.14 -3.66
C VAL A 236 -8.13 -0.15 -2.58
N PHE A 237 -7.57 -0.62 -1.46
CA PHE A 237 -7.15 0.26 -0.36
C PHE A 237 -5.98 1.17 -0.77
N HIS A 238 -4.99 0.65 -1.52
CA HIS A 238 -3.88 1.46 -2.03
C HIS A 238 -4.34 2.51 -3.04
N SER A 239 -5.29 2.15 -3.91
CA SER A 239 -5.90 3.10 -4.85
C SER A 239 -6.64 4.21 -4.11
N ALA A 240 -7.40 3.87 -3.06
CA ALA A 240 -8.08 4.85 -2.22
C ALA A 240 -7.08 5.76 -1.50
N LEU A 241 -6.00 5.20 -0.95
CA LEU A 241 -4.94 5.97 -0.30
C LEU A 241 -4.27 6.93 -1.27
N ARG A 242 -3.88 6.46 -2.46
CA ARG A 242 -3.28 7.29 -3.51
C ARG A 242 -4.18 8.46 -3.88
N LEU A 243 -5.46 8.20 -4.16
CA LEU A 243 -6.42 9.23 -4.54
C LEU A 243 -6.82 10.16 -3.40
N SER A 244 -6.66 9.74 -2.14
CA SER A 244 -6.86 10.63 -1.00
C SER A 244 -5.78 11.71 -0.90
N LEU A 245 -4.62 11.52 -1.55
CA LEU A 245 -3.45 12.40 -1.47
C LEU A 245 -3.18 13.16 -2.79
N PHE A 246 -3.34 12.50 -3.95
CA PHE A 246 -2.88 12.98 -5.25
C PHE A 246 -3.82 12.56 -6.40
N PRO A 247 -3.95 13.32 -7.52
CA PRO A 247 -3.37 14.64 -7.82
C PRO A 247 -4.06 15.80 -7.09
N PHE A 248 -5.31 15.61 -6.69
CA PHE A 248 -6.05 16.51 -5.81
C PHE A 248 -6.61 15.66 -4.67
N PRO A 249 -6.36 16.03 -3.40
CA PRO A 249 -6.81 15.25 -2.25
C PRO A 249 -8.32 14.98 -2.29
N ASN A 250 -8.71 13.71 -2.41
CA ASN A 250 -10.11 13.33 -2.29
C ASN A 250 -10.51 13.20 -0.82
N GLU A 251 -11.23 14.21 -0.31
CA GLU A 251 -11.63 14.28 1.09
C GLU A 251 -12.52 13.11 1.54
N LEU A 252 -13.41 12.62 0.66
CA LEU A 252 -14.26 11.48 0.96
C LEU A 252 -13.43 10.22 1.20
N LEU A 253 -12.46 9.94 0.33
CA LEU A 253 -11.60 8.77 0.47
C LEU A 253 -10.69 8.88 1.70
N ARG A 254 -10.17 10.08 1.99
CA ARG A 254 -9.44 10.36 3.23
C ARG A 254 -10.29 10.06 4.47
N ASP A 255 -11.51 10.59 4.52
CA ASP A 255 -12.43 10.39 5.65
C ASP A 255 -12.82 8.90 5.79
N VAL A 256 -13.01 8.19 4.68
CA VAL A 256 -13.32 6.74 4.68
C VAL A 256 -12.18 5.91 5.25
N LEU A 257 -10.93 6.21 4.87
CA LEU A 257 -9.75 5.55 5.44
C LEU A 257 -9.59 5.86 6.93
N ARG A 258 -9.80 7.13 7.33
CA ARG A 258 -9.82 7.54 8.74
C ARG A 258 -10.91 6.81 9.53
N LEU A 259 -12.13 6.68 8.98
CA LEU A 259 -13.22 5.96 9.63
C LEU A 259 -12.84 4.48 9.80
N TRP A 260 -12.33 3.85 8.74
CA TRP A 260 -11.95 2.43 8.77
C TRP A 260 -10.92 2.13 9.88
N VAL A 261 -9.89 2.98 10.02
CA VAL A 261 -8.91 2.88 11.12
C VAL A 261 -9.52 3.22 12.47
N GLY A 262 -10.29 4.30 12.56
CA GLY A 262 -10.92 4.72 13.82
C GLY A 262 -11.88 3.66 14.39
N CYS A 263 -12.58 2.89 13.54
CA CYS A 263 -13.39 1.76 13.98
C CYS A 263 -12.52 0.72 14.72
N ARG A 264 -11.29 0.48 14.27
CA ARG A 264 -10.36 -0.45 14.93
C ARG A 264 -10.01 0.01 16.34
N PHE A 265 -10.04 1.31 16.66
CA PHE A 265 -9.73 1.79 18.01
C PHE A 265 -10.71 1.27 19.06
N ILE A 266 -11.97 1.01 18.70
CA ILE A 266 -12.99 0.47 19.63
C ILE A 266 -13.24 -1.04 19.46
N GLU A 267 -12.54 -1.66 18.51
CA GLU A 267 -12.62 -3.09 18.15
C GLU A 267 -11.30 -3.85 18.40
N SER A 268 -10.21 -3.15 18.69
CA SER A 268 -8.91 -3.73 19.03
C SER A 268 -8.55 -3.42 20.48
N ARG A 269 -7.43 -3.99 20.93
CA ARG A 269 -7.06 -4.03 22.35
C ARG A 269 -6.03 -2.94 22.62
N TRP A 270 -6.26 -2.17 23.67
CA TRP A 270 -5.33 -1.15 24.15
C TRP A 270 -4.54 -1.68 25.33
N ARG A 271 -3.24 -1.36 25.35
CA ARG A 271 -2.37 -1.56 26.50
C ARG A 271 -1.58 -0.30 26.78
N CYS A 272 -1.19 -0.13 28.03
CA CYS A 272 -0.22 0.88 28.42
C CYS A 272 1.18 0.46 27.93
N CYS A 273 1.97 1.44 27.49
CA CYS A 273 3.32 1.21 26.96
C CYS A 273 4.35 2.25 27.40
N GLY A 274 3.93 3.26 28.16
CA GLY A 274 4.80 4.29 28.70
C GLY A 274 5.56 3.85 29.95
N THR A 275 6.42 4.74 30.45
CA THR A 275 7.15 4.56 31.71
C THR A 275 6.28 4.84 32.93
N ASP A 276 5.22 5.64 32.79
CA ASP A 276 4.23 5.92 33.83
C ASP A 276 2.89 5.32 33.42
N ASN A 277 2.46 4.27 34.13
CA ASN A 277 1.19 3.58 33.89
C ASN A 277 0.15 3.87 34.97
N LEU A 278 0.35 4.90 35.81
CA LEU A 278 -0.60 5.31 36.85
C LEU A 278 -0.91 4.20 37.87
N ASP A 279 0.07 3.34 38.16
CA ASP A 279 -0.07 2.15 39.01
C ASP A 279 -1.06 1.08 38.48
N ALA A 280 -1.40 1.15 37.18
CA ALA A 280 -2.29 0.19 36.53
C ALA A 280 -1.72 -1.24 36.50
N GLU A 281 -0.44 -1.45 36.81
CA GLU A 281 0.16 -2.78 37.02
C GLU A 281 -0.58 -3.59 38.10
N GLN A 282 -1.21 -2.90 39.06
CA GLN A 282 -1.98 -3.51 40.14
C GLN A 282 -3.34 -4.03 39.64
N LEU A 283 -3.81 -3.57 38.47
CA LEU A 283 -5.04 -4.03 37.86
C LEU A 283 -4.81 -5.36 37.13
N LYS A 284 -5.31 -6.45 37.71
CA LYS A 284 -5.30 -7.76 37.05
C LYS A 284 -6.23 -7.76 35.84
N ASP A 285 -5.69 -7.99 34.64
CA ASP A 285 -6.48 -8.28 33.44
C ASP A 285 -6.79 -9.79 33.39
N PRO A 286 -8.06 -10.21 33.38
CA PRO A 286 -8.41 -11.64 33.36
C PRO A 286 -8.18 -12.32 32.01
N PHE A 287 -7.89 -11.57 30.94
CA PHE A 287 -7.80 -12.08 29.58
C PHE A 287 -6.40 -11.99 28.96
N TYR A 288 -5.54 -11.09 29.45
CA TYR A 288 -4.25 -10.77 28.80
C TYR A 288 -3.10 -10.58 29.78
N GLU A 289 -1.89 -10.96 29.35
CA GLU A 289 -0.64 -10.75 30.08
C GLU A 289 -0.03 -9.37 29.76
N TRP A 290 -0.79 -8.29 29.97
CA TRP A 290 -0.30 -6.90 29.82
C TRP A 290 -0.98 -5.93 30.79
N ILE A 291 -0.49 -4.68 30.81
CA ILE A 291 -1.09 -3.59 31.58
C ILE A 291 -2.19 -2.94 30.74
N SER A 292 -3.44 -3.10 31.15
CA SER A 292 -4.59 -2.45 30.52
C SER A 292 -4.72 -1.00 30.99
N PRO A 293 -5.24 -0.08 30.16
CA PRO A 293 -5.62 1.26 30.62
C PRO A 293 -6.59 1.18 31.81
N PRO A 294 -6.53 2.15 32.74
CA PRO A 294 -7.51 2.27 33.82
C PRO A 294 -8.95 2.24 33.30
N PRO A 295 -9.88 1.48 33.92
CA PRO A 295 -11.23 1.29 33.40
C PRO A 295 -11.99 2.59 33.10
N TYR A 296 -11.88 3.60 33.96
CA TYR A 296 -12.51 4.89 33.73
C TYR A 296 -11.90 5.65 32.55
N ILE A 297 -10.59 5.59 32.34
CA ILE A 297 -9.93 6.18 31.17
C ILE A 297 -10.32 5.45 29.90
N ASP A 298 -10.31 4.11 29.89
CA ASP A 298 -10.72 3.30 28.73
C ASP A 298 -12.16 3.63 28.30
N TYR A 299 -13.05 3.79 29.29
CA TYR A 299 -14.41 4.23 29.06
C TYR A 299 -14.48 5.63 28.40
N GLN A 300 -13.81 6.61 29.00
CA GLN A 300 -13.77 7.98 28.51
C GLN A 300 -13.23 8.03 27.08
N PHE A 301 -12.11 7.33 26.83
CA PHE A 301 -11.49 7.20 25.52
C PHE A 301 -12.45 6.61 24.49
N ALA A 302 -13.09 5.47 24.78
CA ALA A 302 -14.04 4.83 23.87
C ALA A 302 -15.21 5.76 23.50
N SER A 303 -15.71 6.53 24.47
CA SER A 303 -16.78 7.52 24.26
C SER A 303 -16.35 8.65 23.32
N LEU A 304 -15.16 9.22 23.54
CA LEU A 304 -14.61 10.27 22.68
C LEU A 304 -14.42 9.76 21.24
N VAL A 305 -13.85 8.57 21.05
CA VAL A 305 -13.68 7.97 19.73
C VAL A 305 -15.04 7.76 19.04
N MET A 306 -16.02 7.14 19.71
CA MET A 306 -17.34 6.88 19.11
C MET A 306 -18.07 8.16 18.73
N HIS A 307 -18.19 9.12 19.65
CA HIS A 307 -19.11 10.24 19.50
C HIS A 307 -18.45 11.47 18.87
N ARG A 308 -17.17 11.72 19.16
CA ARG A 308 -16.46 12.94 18.73
C ARG A 308 -15.51 12.72 17.55
N VAL A 309 -15.19 11.47 17.19
CA VAL A 309 -14.38 11.13 16.00
C VAL A 309 -15.21 10.40 14.95
N LEU A 310 -15.74 9.21 15.29
CA LEU A 310 -16.47 8.36 14.33
C LEU A 310 -17.84 8.93 13.97
N GLY A 311 -18.54 9.57 14.91
CA GLY A 311 -19.82 10.26 14.66
C GLY A 311 -19.73 11.34 13.57
N PRO A 312 -18.83 12.33 13.69
CA PRO A 312 -18.56 13.31 12.65
C PRO A 312 -18.13 12.70 11.31
N LEU A 313 -17.17 11.76 11.31
CA LEU A 313 -16.70 11.08 10.09
C LEU A 313 -17.85 10.37 9.37
N ARG A 314 -18.69 9.60 10.09
CA ARG A 314 -19.88 8.95 9.53
C ARG A 314 -20.79 9.94 8.81
N ARG A 315 -21.08 11.10 9.44
CA ARG A 315 -21.95 12.12 8.84
C ARG A 315 -21.33 12.72 7.57
N SER A 316 -20.04 13.02 7.60
CA SER A 316 -19.28 13.55 6.44
C SER A 316 -19.32 12.55 5.27
N ILE A 317 -18.90 11.32 5.53
CA ILE A 317 -18.76 10.25 4.53
C ILE A 317 -20.09 9.92 3.87
N LEU A 318 -21.14 9.67 4.66
CA LEU A 318 -22.42 9.25 4.10
C LEU A 318 -23.10 10.38 3.32
N LYS A 319 -22.88 11.65 3.72
CA LYS A 319 -23.34 12.80 2.95
C LYS A 319 -22.57 12.90 1.62
N GLY A 320 -21.24 12.85 1.65
CA GLY A 320 -20.40 12.91 0.46
C GLY A 320 -20.72 11.78 -0.53
N LEU A 321 -20.86 10.55 -0.03
CA LEU A 321 -21.26 9.39 -0.84
C LEU A 321 -22.65 9.59 -1.46
N GLN A 322 -23.63 10.05 -0.69
CA GLN A 322 -24.97 10.30 -1.21
C GLN A 322 -24.96 11.39 -2.30
N ASP A 323 -24.21 12.47 -2.09
CA ASP A 323 -24.10 13.56 -3.04
C ASP A 323 -23.45 13.09 -4.36
N LEU A 324 -22.41 12.24 -4.29
CA LEU A 324 -21.80 11.62 -5.47
C LEU A 324 -22.76 10.70 -6.24
N ILE A 325 -23.53 9.88 -5.54
CA ILE A 325 -24.53 8.98 -6.13
C ILE A 325 -25.65 9.79 -6.81
N LEU A 326 -26.19 10.79 -6.11
CA LEU A 326 -27.30 11.60 -6.63
C LEU A 326 -26.89 12.54 -7.76
N ALA A 327 -25.60 12.86 -7.89
CA ALA A 327 -25.08 13.62 -9.02
C ALA A 327 -25.21 12.84 -10.35
N ASN A 328 -25.26 11.51 -10.31
CA ASN A 328 -25.43 10.62 -11.47
C ASN A 328 -24.47 10.93 -12.64
N LYS A 329 -23.19 11.13 -12.32
CA LYS A 329 -22.12 11.37 -13.30
C LYS A 329 -21.24 10.13 -13.43
N ALA A 330 -20.95 9.69 -14.66
CA ALA A 330 -20.09 8.53 -14.91
C ALA A 330 -18.71 8.65 -14.25
N GLY A 331 -18.12 9.86 -14.25
CA GLY A 331 -16.82 10.12 -13.61
C GLY A 331 -16.79 9.95 -12.08
N ASN A 332 -17.95 9.85 -11.42
CA ASN A 332 -18.00 9.59 -9.97
C ASN A 332 -17.89 8.08 -9.64
N TRP A 333 -17.97 7.20 -10.64
CA TRP A 333 -18.05 5.76 -10.43
C TRP A 333 -16.90 5.22 -9.57
N TYR A 334 -15.66 5.61 -9.86
CA TYR A 334 -14.49 5.04 -9.18
C TYR A 334 -14.38 5.46 -7.71
N PRO A 335 -14.52 6.74 -7.32
CA PRO A 335 -14.61 7.11 -5.90
C PRO A 335 -15.80 6.47 -5.16
N ILE A 336 -16.95 6.31 -5.83
CA ILE A 336 -18.11 5.60 -5.25
C ILE A 336 -17.75 4.14 -4.98
N PHE A 337 -17.14 3.45 -5.95
CA PHE A 337 -16.71 2.07 -5.82
C PHE A 337 -15.74 1.88 -4.66
N LEU A 338 -14.64 2.65 -4.62
CA LEU A 338 -13.63 2.57 -3.55
C LEU A 338 -14.25 2.82 -2.18
N THR A 339 -15.09 3.85 -2.06
CA THR A 339 -15.80 4.18 -0.81
C THR A 339 -16.70 3.02 -0.36
N VAL A 340 -17.56 2.52 -1.24
CA VAL A 340 -18.51 1.44 -0.90
C VAL A 340 -17.77 0.17 -0.54
N PHE A 341 -16.71 -0.18 -1.28
CA PHE A 341 -15.90 -1.36 -0.98
C PHE A 341 -15.29 -1.28 0.42
N ILE A 342 -14.61 -0.18 0.76
CA ILE A 342 -13.99 -0.01 2.08
C ILE A 342 -15.03 -0.03 3.20
N LEU A 343 -16.21 0.57 2.99
CA LEU A 343 -17.29 0.55 3.97
C LEU A 343 -17.88 -0.86 4.18
N LEU A 344 -18.01 -1.65 3.12
CA LEU A 344 -18.44 -3.05 3.22
C LEU A 344 -17.39 -3.91 3.90
N TYR A 345 -16.11 -3.72 3.57
CA TYR A 345 -15.00 -4.41 4.23
C TYR A 345 -14.90 -4.02 5.71
N ASN A 346 -15.16 -2.76 6.07
CA ASN A 346 -15.27 -2.33 7.47
C ASN A 346 -16.40 -3.08 8.20
N TYR A 347 -17.54 -3.27 7.53
CA TYR A 347 -18.66 -4.03 8.11
C TYR A 347 -18.29 -5.49 8.36
N GLU A 348 -17.60 -6.13 7.41
CA GLU A 348 -17.07 -7.49 7.56
C GLU A 348 -16.19 -7.62 8.80
N LEU A 349 -15.17 -6.75 8.93
CA LEU A 349 -14.28 -6.78 10.09
C LEU A 349 -15.01 -6.50 11.40
N SER A 350 -16.01 -5.61 11.38
CA SER A 350 -16.86 -5.34 12.54
C SER A 350 -17.64 -6.61 12.97
N MET A 351 -18.16 -7.37 12.02
CA MET A 351 -18.87 -8.62 12.30
C MET A 351 -17.92 -9.70 12.84
N VAL A 352 -16.72 -9.83 12.28
CA VAL A 352 -15.67 -10.73 12.81
C VAL A 352 -15.34 -10.37 14.25
N PHE A 353 -15.17 -9.08 14.56
CA PHE A 353 -14.93 -8.63 15.93
C PHE A 353 -16.08 -9.02 16.87
N GLN A 354 -17.34 -8.78 16.48
CA GLN A 354 -18.50 -9.12 17.31
C GLN A 354 -18.61 -10.62 17.58
N LEU A 355 -18.34 -11.46 16.57
CA LEU A 355 -18.29 -12.90 16.71
C LEU A 355 -17.23 -13.32 17.74
N GLN A 356 -16.00 -12.82 17.60
CA GLN A 356 -14.92 -13.12 18.54
C GLN A 356 -15.22 -12.59 19.95
N PHE A 357 -15.86 -11.43 20.06
CA PHE A 357 -16.26 -10.84 21.33
C PHE A 357 -17.29 -11.72 22.05
N ALA A 358 -18.28 -12.26 21.31
CA ALA A 358 -19.27 -13.18 21.84
C ALA A 358 -18.65 -14.52 22.28
N LEU A 359 -17.76 -15.09 21.47
CA LEU A 359 -17.05 -16.34 21.77
C LEU A 359 -16.22 -16.24 23.05
N ARG A 360 -15.44 -15.17 23.21
CA ARG A 360 -14.63 -14.94 24.42
C ARG A 360 -15.46 -14.87 25.71
N ARG A 361 -16.73 -14.48 25.61
CA ARG A 361 -17.63 -14.35 26.75
C ARG A 361 -18.58 -15.52 26.93
N GLN A 362 -18.44 -16.58 26.13
CA GLN A 362 -19.36 -17.72 26.12
C GLN A 362 -20.83 -17.26 26.03
N ALA A 363 -21.07 -16.15 25.33
CA ALA A 363 -22.42 -15.62 25.20
C ALA A 363 -23.28 -16.65 24.46
N ALA A 364 -24.48 -16.94 24.97
CA ALA A 364 -25.42 -17.82 24.30
C ALA A 364 -25.83 -17.20 22.95
N VAL A 365 -25.18 -17.60 21.86
CA VAL A 365 -25.57 -17.20 20.50
C VAL A 365 -26.77 -18.05 20.10
N SER A 366 -27.95 -17.73 20.66
CA SER A 366 -29.18 -18.52 20.49
C SER A 366 -29.72 -18.50 19.05
N GLN A 367 -29.30 -17.53 18.22
CA GLN A 367 -29.70 -17.43 16.82
C GLN A 367 -28.52 -16.95 16.00
N ARG A 368 -27.90 -17.86 15.22
CA ARG A 368 -27.00 -17.46 14.13
C ARG A 368 -27.89 -16.99 12.97
N PRO A 369 -27.97 -15.69 12.63
CA PRO A 369 -28.63 -15.27 11.41
C PRO A 369 -27.87 -15.85 10.20
N PHE A 370 -28.56 -16.05 9.07
CA PHE A 370 -27.99 -16.55 7.81
C PHE A 370 -27.47 -18.00 7.82
N ARG A 371 -28.15 -18.93 8.51
CA ARG A 371 -27.93 -20.39 8.37
C ARG A 371 -28.24 -20.87 6.94
N ALA A 372 -27.91 -22.12 6.63
CA ALA A 372 -28.16 -22.72 5.31
C ALA A 372 -29.66 -22.70 4.93
N ASN A 373 -30.55 -22.68 5.92
CA ASN A 373 -31.99 -22.58 5.77
C ASN A 373 -32.54 -21.14 5.91
N PHE A 374 -31.70 -20.11 5.87
CA PHE A 374 -32.14 -18.73 5.97
C PHE A 374 -33.07 -18.37 4.81
N SER A 375 -34.27 -17.87 5.15
CA SER A 375 -35.28 -17.47 4.19
C SER A 375 -35.77 -16.06 4.48
N TRP A 376 -35.74 -15.19 3.47
CA TRP A 376 -36.39 -13.88 3.50
C TRP A 376 -37.93 -13.97 3.57
N ASP A 377 -38.51 -15.15 3.34
CA ASP A 377 -39.95 -15.40 3.47
C ASP A 377 -40.35 -15.74 4.92
N SER A 378 -39.39 -15.89 5.86
CA SER A 378 -39.67 -16.14 7.27
C SER A 378 -40.22 -14.88 7.97
N PRO A 379 -41.39 -14.93 8.63
CA PRO A 379 -41.92 -13.81 9.42
C PRO A 379 -40.98 -13.36 10.54
N GLU A 380 -40.11 -14.24 11.03
CA GLU A 380 -39.09 -13.90 12.02
C GLU A 380 -37.97 -13.06 11.39
N ASN A 381 -37.45 -13.48 10.23
CA ASN A 381 -36.39 -12.75 9.53
C ASN A 381 -36.86 -11.40 8.97
N GLN A 382 -38.12 -11.33 8.51
CA GLN A 382 -38.74 -10.08 8.07
C GLN A 382 -38.88 -9.09 9.22
N ARG A 383 -39.30 -9.56 10.41
CA ARG A 383 -39.34 -8.75 11.62
C ARG A 383 -37.96 -8.33 12.08
N LEU A 384 -36.96 -9.22 12.02
CA LEU A 384 -35.58 -8.93 12.39
C LEU A 384 -34.97 -7.82 11.52
N ALA A 385 -35.23 -7.86 10.22
CA ALA A 385 -34.67 -6.93 9.26
C ALA A 385 -35.55 -5.69 8.98
N ASP A 386 -36.71 -5.59 9.63
CA ASP A 386 -37.73 -4.54 9.41
C ASP A 386 -38.06 -4.36 7.91
N LEU A 387 -38.31 -5.50 7.23
CA LEU A 387 -38.61 -5.55 5.79
C LEU A 387 -40.09 -5.83 5.53
N ASP A 388 -40.67 -5.11 4.57
CA ASP A 388 -41.96 -5.46 3.99
C ASP A 388 -41.86 -6.59 2.94
N ALA A 389 -43.00 -7.03 2.41
CA ALA A 389 -43.07 -8.11 1.42
C ALA A 389 -42.36 -7.77 0.09
N GLU A 390 -42.43 -6.53 -0.38
CA GLU A 390 -41.77 -6.10 -1.63
C GLU A 390 -40.25 -6.06 -1.44
N GLN A 391 -39.80 -5.57 -0.27
CA GLN A 391 -38.40 -5.50 0.13
C GLN A 391 -37.80 -6.91 0.29
N SER A 392 -38.54 -7.82 0.92
CA SER A 392 -38.16 -9.23 1.07
C SER A 392 -38.03 -9.92 -0.30
N ALA A 393 -38.97 -9.67 -1.22
CA ALA A 393 -38.90 -10.18 -2.59
C ALA A 393 -37.70 -9.63 -3.37
N PHE A 394 -37.33 -8.37 -3.14
CA PHE A 394 -36.11 -7.80 -3.72
C PHE A 394 -34.83 -8.45 -3.17
N MET A 395 -34.73 -8.61 -1.85
CA MET A 395 -33.58 -9.27 -1.22
C MET A 395 -33.44 -10.71 -1.70
N LYS A 396 -34.55 -11.44 -1.90
CA LYS A 396 -34.58 -12.76 -2.51
C LYS A 396 -34.03 -12.78 -3.94
N ARG A 397 -34.46 -11.83 -4.78
CA ARG A 397 -33.97 -11.70 -6.15
C ARG A 397 -32.48 -11.34 -6.22
N ILE A 398 -32.00 -10.44 -5.34
CA ILE A 398 -30.57 -10.16 -5.21
C ILE A 398 -29.81 -11.41 -4.78
N ALA A 399 -30.29 -12.12 -3.76
CA ALA A 399 -29.65 -13.35 -3.29
C ALA A 399 -29.53 -14.39 -4.43
N GLY A 400 -30.60 -14.58 -5.22
CA GLY A 400 -30.57 -15.44 -6.40
C GLY A 400 -29.60 -14.96 -7.47
N HIS A 401 -29.51 -13.64 -7.72
CA HIS A 401 -28.53 -13.08 -8.66
C HIS A 401 -27.09 -13.27 -8.17
N VAL A 402 -26.83 -13.06 -6.88
CA VAL A 402 -25.50 -13.25 -6.27
C VAL A 402 -25.10 -14.72 -6.33
N GLN A 403 -26.01 -15.65 -6.02
CA GLN A 403 -25.77 -17.10 -6.14
C GLN A 403 -25.53 -17.51 -7.60
N CYS A 404 -26.30 -16.97 -8.55
CA CYS A 404 -26.11 -17.21 -9.97
C CYS A 404 -24.76 -16.66 -10.46
N LEU A 405 -24.41 -15.43 -10.12
CA LEU A 405 -23.13 -14.80 -10.44
C LEU A 405 -21.97 -15.55 -9.78
N ALA A 406 -22.09 -15.99 -8.53
CA ALA A 406 -21.10 -16.83 -7.87
C ALA A 406 -20.93 -18.18 -8.59
N GLY A 407 -22.02 -18.80 -9.05
CA GLY A 407 -21.98 -20.02 -9.86
C GLY A 407 -21.35 -19.80 -11.24
N ILE A 408 -21.61 -18.66 -11.89
CA ILE A 408 -20.99 -18.26 -13.17
C ILE A 408 -19.51 -17.98 -12.96
N LEU A 409 -19.14 -17.18 -11.95
CA LEU A 409 -17.76 -16.90 -11.57
C LEU A 409 -17.01 -18.18 -11.23
N HIS A 410 -17.61 -19.11 -10.47
CA HIS A 410 -17.01 -20.41 -10.18
C HIS A 410 -16.81 -21.25 -11.45
N LYS A 411 -17.74 -21.22 -12.41
CA LYS A 411 -17.61 -21.91 -13.70
C LYS A 411 -16.54 -21.27 -14.60
N VAL A 412 -16.54 -19.94 -14.72
CA VAL A 412 -15.55 -19.15 -15.48
C VAL A 412 -14.16 -19.33 -14.88
N TYR A 413 -14.04 -19.32 -13.55
CA TYR A 413 -12.79 -19.53 -12.85
C TYR A 413 -12.27 -20.96 -13.02
N LYS A 414 -13.14 -21.97 -12.91
CA LYS A 414 -12.79 -23.38 -13.19
C LYS A 414 -12.41 -23.62 -14.66
N HIS A 415 -13.00 -22.86 -15.58
CA HIS A 415 -12.71 -22.94 -17.01
C HIS A 415 -11.38 -22.25 -17.38
N HIS A 416 -11.05 -21.12 -16.75
CA HIS A 416 -9.82 -20.36 -17.03
C HIS A 416 -8.61 -20.73 -16.15
N PHE A 417 -8.80 -21.22 -14.93
CA PHE A 417 -7.72 -21.46 -13.94
C PHE A 417 -7.67 -22.91 -13.46
N GLY A 418 -7.89 -23.87 -14.37
CA GLY A 418 -8.23 -25.27 -14.12
C GLY A 418 -7.31 -26.15 -13.25
N LYS A 419 -6.38 -25.62 -12.43
CA LYS A 419 -5.58 -26.38 -11.45
C LYS A 419 -5.26 -25.67 -10.12
N CYS A 420 -5.98 -24.63 -9.71
CA CYS A 420 -5.89 -24.13 -8.32
C CYS A 420 -7.12 -24.55 -7.51
N SER A 421 -6.95 -25.50 -6.59
CA SER A 421 -7.95 -25.78 -5.56
C SER A 421 -7.94 -24.65 -4.53
N MET A 422 -8.73 -23.61 -4.76
CA MET A 422 -9.22 -22.78 -3.66
C MET A 422 -10.15 -23.65 -2.82
N ALA A 423 -9.85 -23.79 -1.53
CA ALA A 423 -10.79 -24.35 -0.57
C ALA A 423 -12.10 -23.55 -0.64
N PRO A 424 -13.28 -24.22 -0.60
CA PRO A 424 -14.57 -23.53 -0.71
C PRO A 424 -14.84 -22.73 0.56
N GLY A 425 -14.41 -21.47 0.58
CA GLY A 425 -14.90 -20.46 1.50
C GLY A 425 -16.17 -19.83 0.92
N ILE A 426 -17.24 -19.75 1.73
CA ILE A 426 -18.59 -19.27 1.40
C ILE A 426 -19.53 -20.35 0.83
N LEU A 427 -19.56 -21.50 1.48
CA LEU A 427 -20.83 -22.15 1.84
C LEU A 427 -20.67 -22.63 3.29
N LEU A 428 -21.71 -22.41 4.09
CA LEU A 428 -21.77 -22.75 5.51
C LEU A 428 -21.34 -24.22 5.74
N ASN A 429 -20.14 -24.43 6.28
CA ASN A 429 -19.74 -25.72 6.81
C ASN A 429 -19.85 -25.69 8.34
N ASP A 430 -20.75 -26.53 8.85
CA ASP A 430 -21.06 -26.80 10.26
C ASP A 430 -19.98 -27.60 11.00
N SER A 431 -18.70 -27.49 10.61
CA SER A 431 -17.60 -28.22 11.24
C SER A 431 -16.53 -27.26 11.78
N PHE A 432 -16.91 -26.48 12.78
CA PHE A 432 -15.97 -25.85 13.72
C PHE A 432 -16.16 -26.48 15.09
N HIS A 433 -15.60 -27.67 15.27
CA HIS A 433 -15.22 -28.18 16.58
C HIS A 433 -13.95 -29.03 16.49
N SER A 434 -13.12 -28.86 17.52
CA SER A 434 -11.87 -29.54 17.89
C SER A 434 -10.57 -29.03 17.23
N GLU A 435 -9.79 -28.35 18.10
CA GLU A 435 -8.33 -28.44 18.24
C GLU A 435 -7.40 -27.99 17.10
N GLU A 436 -7.07 -26.69 17.04
CA GLU A 436 -5.71 -26.18 16.73
C GLU A 436 -5.61 -24.63 16.68
N GLN A 437 -6.08 -23.92 17.71
CA GLN A 437 -5.85 -22.45 17.81
C GLN A 437 -5.43 -21.97 19.21
N SER A 438 -4.63 -22.77 19.94
CA SER A 438 -4.06 -22.36 21.24
C SER A 438 -2.57 -22.00 21.20
N ALA A 439 -1.96 -21.79 20.03
CA ALA A 439 -0.51 -21.50 19.93
C ALA A 439 -0.21 -20.14 19.29
N LEU A 440 -0.80 -19.07 19.82
CA LEU A 440 -0.27 -17.71 19.64
C LEU A 440 0.01 -17.13 21.02
N ARG A 441 1.08 -17.65 21.64
CA ARG A 441 1.72 -17.01 22.80
C ARG A 441 2.19 -15.62 22.37
N THR A 442 1.60 -14.63 23.00
CA THR A 442 2.10 -13.26 23.11
C THR A 442 3.56 -13.28 23.56
N LYS A 443 4.48 -12.83 22.71
CA LYS A 443 5.80 -12.36 23.15
C LYS A 443 5.79 -10.83 23.14
N PRO A 444 6.32 -10.17 24.19
CA PRO A 444 6.35 -8.73 24.28
C PRO A 444 7.45 -8.19 23.37
N ILE A 445 7.18 -7.16 22.57
CA ILE A 445 8.22 -6.48 21.80
C ILE A 445 8.14 -4.98 22.00
N HIS A 446 9.28 -4.47 22.46
CA HIS A 446 9.63 -3.09 22.70
C HIS A 446 9.66 -2.24 21.42
N SER A 447 9.53 -0.94 21.64
CA SER A 447 9.56 0.20 20.73
C SER A 447 10.53 0.18 19.52
N ALA A 448 10.08 0.91 18.49
CA ALA A 448 10.82 1.64 17.43
C ALA A 448 10.81 1.02 16.02
N ALA A 449 10.04 1.68 15.16
CA ALA A 449 10.00 1.56 13.71
C ALA A 449 11.38 1.90 13.09
N SER A 450 12.21 0.88 13.04
CA SER A 450 13.28 0.63 12.09
C SER A 450 13.11 -0.86 11.74
N SER A 451 13.63 -1.33 10.62
CA SER A 451 13.80 -2.76 10.35
C SER A 451 14.79 -3.39 11.35
N LYS A 452 14.49 -3.38 12.64
CA LYS A 452 15.26 -4.07 13.65
C LYS A 452 14.86 -5.53 13.57
N VAL A 453 15.55 -6.24 12.70
CA VAL A 453 15.89 -7.63 13.00
C VAL A 453 16.42 -7.61 14.44
N LEU A 454 15.72 -8.25 15.39
CA LEU A 454 16.09 -8.25 16.83
C LEU A 454 17.56 -8.66 17.02
N SER A 455 18.05 -9.51 16.12
CA SER A 455 19.46 -9.84 15.90
C SER A 455 19.64 -10.32 14.47
N TRP A 456 20.52 -9.69 13.70
CA TRP A 456 20.90 -10.20 12.37
C TRP A 456 21.44 -11.62 12.47
N PRO A 457 21.01 -12.56 11.61
CA PRO A 457 21.60 -13.89 11.57
C PRO A 457 23.11 -13.79 11.32
N THR A 458 23.89 -14.52 12.11
CA THR A 458 25.36 -14.50 11.96
C THR A 458 25.82 -15.18 10.67
N HIS A 459 24.98 -16.04 10.08
CA HIS A 459 25.23 -16.74 8.83
C HIS A 459 23.93 -17.26 8.21
N PHE A 460 23.84 -17.26 6.88
CA PHE A 460 22.82 -18.00 6.12
C PHE A 460 23.45 -19.11 5.28
N THR A 461 22.84 -20.28 5.33
CA THR A 461 23.16 -21.39 4.43
C THR A 461 22.09 -21.45 3.34
N SER A 462 22.49 -21.24 2.09
CA SER A 462 21.63 -21.27 0.91
C SER A 462 22.50 -21.39 -0.34
N ASP A 463 21.95 -21.99 -1.41
CA ASP A 463 22.59 -22.04 -2.73
C ASP A 463 22.85 -20.65 -3.33
N LEU A 464 22.19 -19.61 -2.82
CA LEU A 464 22.45 -18.22 -3.17
C LEU A 464 23.80 -17.73 -2.62
N ALA A 465 24.38 -18.37 -1.60
CA ALA A 465 25.65 -17.99 -0.98
C ALA A 465 26.84 -18.71 -1.64
N TRP A 466 27.32 -18.17 -2.75
CA TRP A 466 28.42 -18.73 -3.52
C TRP A 466 29.57 -17.74 -3.76
N SER A 467 30.71 -18.27 -4.19
CA SER A 467 31.84 -17.53 -4.77
C SER A 467 32.21 -18.15 -6.12
N ALA A 468 33.13 -17.55 -6.89
CA ALA A 468 33.59 -18.18 -8.13
C ALA A 468 34.09 -19.62 -7.94
N ALA A 469 34.71 -19.95 -6.80
CA ALA A 469 35.20 -21.29 -6.49
C ALA A 469 34.07 -22.33 -6.30
N SER A 470 32.82 -21.89 -6.16
CA SER A 470 31.65 -22.77 -6.07
C SER A 470 31.32 -23.44 -7.42
N PHE A 471 31.85 -22.93 -8.53
CA PHE A 471 31.60 -23.46 -9.88
C PHE A 471 32.91 -24.02 -10.45
N GLN A 472 32.86 -25.25 -10.94
CA GLN A 472 34.02 -25.90 -11.56
C GLN A 472 34.06 -25.62 -13.06
N ASP A 473 32.89 -25.54 -13.69
CA ASP A 473 32.74 -25.41 -15.13
C ASP A 473 31.63 -24.42 -15.49
N GLU A 474 31.74 -23.75 -16.64
CA GLU A 474 30.72 -22.86 -17.17
C GLU A 474 29.37 -23.57 -17.40
N ARG A 475 29.39 -24.90 -17.59
CA ARG A 475 28.21 -25.77 -17.67
C ARG A 475 27.37 -25.80 -16.40
N ASP A 476 27.93 -25.43 -15.25
CA ASP A 476 27.19 -25.42 -13.97
C ASP A 476 26.09 -24.35 -13.94
N TYR A 477 26.24 -23.29 -14.75
CA TYR A 477 25.31 -22.16 -14.82
C TYR A 477 24.84 -21.80 -16.24
N THR A 478 25.27 -22.54 -17.26
CA THR A 478 24.92 -22.29 -18.66
C THR A 478 24.06 -23.41 -19.24
N VAL A 479 22.87 -23.07 -19.70
CA VAL A 479 22.01 -23.95 -20.52
C VAL A 479 22.46 -23.85 -21.97
N TYR A 480 23.00 -24.94 -22.49
CA TYR A 480 23.41 -25.06 -23.89
C TYR A 480 22.22 -25.52 -24.75
N LEU A 481 21.84 -24.70 -25.72
CA LEU A 481 20.81 -25.04 -26.69
C LEU A 481 21.33 -26.11 -27.66
N THR A 482 20.54 -27.17 -27.85
CA THR A 482 20.81 -28.20 -28.85
C THR A 482 20.21 -27.78 -30.20
N PRO A 483 20.58 -28.43 -31.32
CA PRO A 483 19.96 -28.18 -32.62
C PRO A 483 18.43 -28.34 -32.61
N GLU A 484 17.91 -29.26 -31.80
CA GLU A 484 16.47 -29.47 -31.61
C GLU A 484 15.83 -28.27 -30.92
N HIS A 485 16.45 -27.73 -29.86
CA HIS A 485 16.00 -26.50 -29.20
C HIS A 485 16.00 -25.31 -30.17
N THR A 486 17.03 -25.14 -31.00
CA THR A 486 17.06 -24.07 -32.00
C THR A 486 15.95 -24.22 -33.04
N THR A 487 15.67 -25.45 -33.49
CA THR A 487 14.58 -25.75 -34.42
C THR A 487 13.21 -25.45 -33.81
N GLU A 488 13.04 -25.76 -32.53
CA GLU A 488 11.85 -25.45 -31.75
C GLU A 488 11.64 -23.93 -31.63
N ILE A 489 12.69 -23.18 -31.29
CA ILE A 489 12.66 -21.70 -31.22
C ILE A 489 12.25 -21.09 -32.55
N ASN A 490 12.81 -21.59 -33.66
CA ASN A 490 12.46 -21.12 -35.00
C ASN A 490 10.99 -21.41 -35.36
N SER A 491 10.49 -22.58 -34.96
CA SER A 491 9.08 -22.94 -35.12
C SER A 491 8.17 -22.02 -34.31
N ALA A 492 8.54 -21.72 -33.06
CA ALA A 492 7.80 -20.81 -32.18
C ALA A 492 7.79 -19.37 -32.72
N LEU A 493 8.93 -18.88 -33.22
CA LEU A 493 9.02 -17.56 -33.86
C LEU A 493 8.13 -17.47 -35.10
N LYS A 494 8.13 -18.51 -35.94
CA LYS A 494 7.26 -18.58 -37.13
C LYS A 494 5.78 -18.58 -36.72
N TYR A 495 5.42 -19.35 -35.71
CA TYR A 495 4.07 -19.39 -35.16
C TYR A 495 3.63 -18.01 -34.64
N PHE A 496 4.46 -17.37 -33.81
CA PHE A 496 4.17 -16.04 -33.27
C PHE A 496 3.89 -15.01 -34.38
N LYS A 497 4.73 -14.99 -35.43
CA LYS A 497 4.54 -14.10 -36.59
C LYS A 497 3.23 -14.35 -37.34
N GLN A 498 2.74 -15.60 -37.37
CA GLN A 498 1.45 -15.94 -37.99
C GLN A 498 0.24 -15.46 -37.19
N LEU A 499 0.41 -15.14 -35.90
CA LEU A 499 -0.68 -14.59 -35.08
C LEU A 499 -0.96 -13.12 -35.41
N GLU A 500 -0.02 -12.42 -36.04
CA GLU A 500 -0.13 -11.00 -36.41
C GLU A 500 -0.48 -10.07 -35.22
N ILE A 501 -0.04 -10.45 -34.02
CA ILE A 501 -0.18 -9.66 -32.79
C ILE A 501 1.10 -8.84 -32.50
N ASP A 502 0.97 -7.83 -31.65
CA ASP A 502 2.10 -6.97 -31.29
C ASP A 502 3.20 -7.75 -30.55
N GLY A 503 4.47 -7.41 -30.81
CA GLY A 503 5.63 -7.99 -30.11
C GLY A 503 5.57 -7.87 -28.59
N SER A 504 4.88 -6.85 -28.06
CA SER A 504 4.64 -6.69 -26.62
C SER A 504 3.78 -7.83 -26.04
N GLU A 505 2.95 -8.49 -26.85
CA GLU A 505 2.02 -9.54 -26.43
C GLU A 505 2.64 -10.96 -26.43
N ILE A 506 3.92 -11.09 -26.75
CA ILE A 506 4.62 -12.37 -26.71
C ILE A 506 4.65 -12.95 -25.29
N ASN A 507 4.18 -14.20 -25.16
CA ASN A 507 4.07 -14.94 -23.90
C ASN A 507 4.24 -16.46 -24.15
N CYS A 508 4.13 -17.29 -23.12
CA CYS A 508 4.33 -18.74 -23.26
C CYS A 508 3.30 -19.44 -24.19
N GLU A 509 2.12 -18.87 -24.38
CA GLU A 509 1.07 -19.41 -25.27
C GLU A 509 1.32 -18.99 -26.72
N SER A 510 1.70 -17.73 -26.94
CA SER A 510 2.00 -17.19 -28.28
C SER A 510 3.42 -17.55 -28.78
N PHE A 511 4.29 -18.04 -27.89
CA PHE A 511 5.64 -18.56 -28.22
C PHE A 511 5.87 -19.94 -27.55
N PRO A 512 5.24 -21.01 -28.06
CA PRO A 512 5.24 -22.32 -27.42
C PRO A 512 6.59 -23.05 -27.57
N LEU A 513 7.15 -23.50 -26.44
CA LEU A 513 8.38 -24.28 -26.34
C LEU A 513 8.11 -25.55 -25.50
N PRO A 514 7.43 -26.56 -26.04
CA PRO A 514 7.09 -27.79 -25.30
C PRO A 514 8.29 -28.53 -24.69
N THR A 515 9.48 -28.50 -25.31
CA THR A 515 10.67 -29.22 -24.81
C THR A 515 11.66 -28.30 -24.09
N LEU A 516 11.96 -27.13 -24.65
CA LEU A 516 12.85 -26.16 -24.01
C LEU A 516 12.18 -25.42 -22.84
N GLY A 517 10.87 -25.15 -22.92
CA GLY A 517 10.12 -24.39 -21.91
C GLY A 517 10.22 -24.96 -20.49
N PRO A 518 10.06 -26.27 -20.27
CA PRO A 518 10.31 -26.90 -18.97
C PRO A 518 11.73 -26.67 -18.42
N ILE A 519 12.76 -26.71 -19.29
CA ILE A 519 14.16 -26.46 -18.89
C ILE A 519 14.31 -25.00 -18.43
N LEU A 520 13.74 -24.05 -19.18
CA LEU A 520 13.75 -22.64 -18.83
C LEU A 520 13.03 -22.38 -17.50
N LYS A 521 11.87 -23.00 -17.28
CA LYS A 521 11.16 -22.91 -15.99
C LYS A 521 12.00 -23.45 -14.83
N GLY A 522 12.72 -24.56 -15.03
CA GLY A 522 13.71 -25.06 -14.07
C GLY A 522 14.82 -24.05 -13.80
N GLY A 523 15.32 -23.40 -14.85
CA GLY A 523 16.27 -22.29 -14.74
C GLY A 523 15.71 -21.07 -13.99
N SER A 524 14.41 -20.76 -14.16
CA SER A 524 13.74 -19.69 -13.40
C SER A 524 13.62 -20.02 -11.92
N LEU A 525 13.32 -21.28 -11.57
CA LEU A 525 13.28 -21.72 -10.18
C LEU A 525 14.66 -21.54 -9.51
N ASP A 526 15.72 -21.95 -10.20
CA ASP A 526 17.09 -21.78 -9.72
C ASP A 526 17.54 -20.31 -9.67
N LEU A 527 17.07 -19.48 -10.61
CA LEU A 527 17.25 -18.02 -10.57
C LEU A 527 16.65 -17.39 -9.29
N HIS A 528 15.51 -17.89 -8.80
CA HIS A 528 14.83 -17.32 -7.63
C HIS A 528 15.22 -17.97 -6.30
N ASN A 529 15.58 -19.25 -6.30
CA ASN A 529 15.79 -20.06 -5.09
C ASN A 529 17.15 -20.76 -5.01
N GLY A 530 17.84 -20.90 -6.14
CA GLY A 530 19.14 -21.56 -6.28
C GLY A 530 20.28 -20.54 -6.35
N ARG A 531 21.05 -20.52 -7.45
CA ARG A 531 22.26 -19.68 -7.54
C ARG A 531 21.99 -18.20 -7.85
N GLY A 532 20.78 -17.82 -8.24
CA GLY A 532 20.47 -16.40 -8.47
C GLY A 532 20.84 -15.85 -9.86
N PHE A 533 21.39 -16.66 -10.76
CA PHE A 533 21.65 -16.27 -12.15
C PHE A 533 21.63 -17.49 -13.10
N LEU A 534 21.42 -17.22 -14.39
CA LEU A 534 21.36 -18.24 -15.45
C LEU A 534 21.90 -17.66 -16.75
N ASN A 535 22.72 -18.44 -17.47
CA ASN A 535 23.09 -18.11 -18.85
C ASN A 535 22.47 -19.12 -19.82
N ILE A 536 22.02 -18.65 -20.98
CA ILE A 536 21.56 -19.49 -22.09
C ILE A 536 22.48 -19.23 -23.27
N ARG A 537 23.00 -20.29 -23.87
CA ARG A 537 23.96 -20.21 -24.98
C ARG A 537 23.53 -21.05 -26.16
N GLY A 538 23.84 -20.55 -27.36
CA GLY A 538 23.65 -21.28 -28.62
C GLY A 538 22.68 -20.61 -29.60
N LEU A 539 22.21 -19.40 -29.32
CA LEU A 539 21.41 -18.63 -30.27
C LEU A 539 22.31 -18.05 -31.37
N GLY A 540 22.07 -18.45 -32.62
CA GLY A 540 22.76 -17.88 -33.77
C GLY A 540 22.19 -16.51 -34.16
N LEU A 541 22.73 -15.42 -33.60
CA LEU A 541 22.22 -14.05 -33.86
C LEU A 541 22.13 -13.70 -35.34
N SER A 542 23.10 -14.16 -36.15
CA SER A 542 23.16 -13.92 -37.59
C SER A 542 22.03 -14.58 -38.37
N SER A 543 21.34 -15.55 -37.77
CA SER A 543 20.19 -16.25 -38.37
C SER A 543 18.89 -15.46 -38.21
N TYR A 544 18.88 -14.37 -37.45
CA TYR A 544 17.70 -13.58 -37.13
C TYR A 544 17.87 -12.14 -37.58
N SER A 545 16.77 -11.50 -38.00
CA SER A 545 16.73 -10.04 -38.14
C SER A 545 16.93 -9.36 -36.78
N VAL A 546 17.16 -8.04 -36.77
CA VAL A 546 17.29 -7.27 -35.51
C VAL A 546 16.02 -7.41 -34.65
N GLU A 547 14.86 -7.40 -35.30
CA GLU A 547 13.56 -7.54 -34.67
C GLU A 547 13.31 -8.97 -34.19
N ASP A 548 13.62 -9.97 -35.01
CA ASP A 548 13.49 -11.38 -34.64
C ASP A 548 14.37 -11.75 -33.45
N ASN A 549 15.58 -11.16 -33.36
CA ASN A 549 16.44 -11.31 -32.20
C ASN A 549 15.79 -10.80 -30.91
N VAL A 550 15.00 -9.72 -30.97
CA VAL A 550 14.25 -9.21 -29.83
C VAL A 550 13.07 -10.14 -29.52
N LEU A 551 12.29 -10.55 -30.53
CA LEU A 551 11.16 -11.46 -30.34
C LEU A 551 11.60 -12.80 -29.73
N VAL A 552 12.67 -13.43 -30.22
CA VAL A 552 13.23 -14.66 -29.65
C VAL A 552 13.65 -14.44 -28.19
N SER A 553 14.31 -13.31 -27.88
CA SER A 553 14.71 -12.99 -26.51
C SER A 553 13.50 -12.83 -25.59
N LEU A 554 12.43 -12.16 -26.05
CA LEU A 554 11.21 -11.98 -25.29
C LEU A 554 10.45 -13.32 -25.11
N GLY A 555 10.41 -14.16 -26.14
CA GLY A 555 9.82 -15.49 -26.12
C GLY A 555 10.47 -16.38 -25.06
N LEU A 556 11.81 -16.45 -25.07
CA LEU A 556 12.58 -17.19 -24.05
C LEU A 556 12.43 -16.57 -22.66
N SER A 557 12.47 -15.23 -22.56
CA SER A 557 12.28 -14.50 -21.30
C SER A 557 10.92 -14.78 -20.66
N SER A 558 9.88 -15.06 -21.45
CA SER A 558 8.53 -15.32 -20.95
C SER A 558 8.42 -16.58 -20.08
N TYR A 559 9.37 -17.51 -20.21
CA TYR A 559 9.48 -18.70 -19.34
C TYR A 559 10.28 -18.42 -18.05
N ILE A 560 10.99 -17.29 -17.99
CA ILE A 560 11.79 -16.87 -16.84
C ILE A 560 11.04 -15.83 -16.01
N GLY A 561 10.63 -14.72 -16.64
CA GLY A 561 9.81 -13.67 -16.07
C GLY A 561 8.94 -13.03 -17.16
N GLU A 562 7.63 -13.20 -17.04
CA GLU A 562 6.65 -12.84 -18.06
C GLU A 562 6.35 -11.34 -18.13
N LEU A 563 6.44 -10.63 -17.00
CA LEU A 563 6.21 -9.19 -16.96
C LEU A 563 7.47 -8.41 -17.36
N ARG A 564 7.28 -7.30 -18.07
CA ARG A 564 8.34 -6.38 -18.49
C ARG A 564 8.16 -5.04 -17.81
N ALA A 565 9.26 -4.37 -17.50
CA ALA A 565 9.26 -3.10 -16.78
C ALA A 565 9.76 -1.93 -17.65
N LYS A 566 9.21 -0.74 -17.39
CA LYS A 566 9.69 0.53 -17.91
C LYS A 566 11.01 0.87 -17.24
N GLN A 567 12.06 1.11 -18.01
CA GLN A 567 13.42 1.32 -17.49
C GLN A 567 13.76 2.80 -17.27
N ASP A 568 12.98 3.72 -17.84
CA ASP A 568 13.19 5.15 -17.73
C ASP A 568 11.87 5.96 -17.79
N GLU A 569 12.00 7.27 -17.58
CA GLU A 569 10.90 8.24 -17.64
C GLU A 569 10.26 8.38 -19.03
N ASP A 570 10.95 7.92 -20.06
CA ASP A 570 10.46 7.92 -21.45
C ASP A 570 9.66 6.63 -21.77
N GLY A 571 9.54 5.71 -20.80
CA GLY A 571 8.79 4.47 -20.93
C GLY A 571 9.50 3.36 -21.70
N SER A 572 10.83 3.43 -21.82
CA SER A 572 11.62 2.46 -22.58
C SER A 572 11.49 1.05 -21.97
N MET A 573 10.96 0.09 -22.74
CA MET A 573 10.79 -1.31 -22.31
C MET A 573 12.07 -2.14 -22.45
N LEU A 574 12.96 -1.69 -23.33
CA LEU A 574 14.29 -2.29 -23.54
C LEU A 574 15.35 -1.19 -23.62
N MET A 575 16.55 -1.50 -23.16
CA MET A 575 17.65 -0.54 -23.08
C MET A 575 18.87 -1.03 -23.85
N HIS A 576 19.42 -0.17 -24.71
CA HIS A 576 20.67 -0.44 -25.44
C HIS A 576 21.86 -0.09 -24.56
N ILE A 577 22.78 -1.03 -24.33
CA ILE A 577 23.99 -0.85 -23.51
C ILE A 577 25.22 -0.96 -24.40
N ARG A 578 25.89 0.17 -24.66
CA ARG A 578 27.02 0.30 -25.59
C ARG A 578 27.74 1.64 -25.42
N ASP A 579 28.97 1.78 -25.90
CA ASP A 579 29.56 3.11 -26.06
C ASP A 579 28.90 3.86 -27.23
N VAL A 580 28.29 5.02 -26.95
CA VAL A 580 27.62 5.85 -27.96
C VAL A 580 28.67 6.66 -28.71
N LYS A 581 28.86 6.41 -30.01
CA LYS A 581 29.87 7.12 -30.81
C LYS A 581 29.36 8.48 -31.34
N GLU A 582 28.07 8.58 -31.64
CA GLU A 582 27.43 9.78 -32.23
C GLU A 582 26.92 10.75 -31.15
N THR A 583 27.84 11.32 -30.35
CA THR A 583 27.50 12.31 -29.31
C THR A 583 28.62 13.32 -29.11
N CYS A 584 28.25 14.57 -28.80
CA CYS A 584 29.20 15.63 -28.43
C CYS A 584 29.57 15.63 -26.94
N GLU A 585 28.93 14.79 -26.12
CA GLU A 585 29.21 14.72 -24.69
C GLU A 585 30.49 13.90 -24.41
N PRO A 586 31.41 14.38 -23.54
CA PRO A 586 32.61 13.64 -23.19
C PRO A 586 32.26 12.39 -22.38
N GLN A 587 33.09 11.33 -22.45
CA GLN A 587 32.85 10.05 -21.76
C GLN A 587 32.41 10.25 -20.30
N ARG A 588 33.13 11.08 -19.53
CA ARG A 588 32.86 11.44 -18.11
C ARG A 588 31.44 11.95 -17.81
N SER A 589 30.77 12.54 -18.78
CA SER A 589 29.41 13.11 -18.65
C SER A 589 28.31 12.14 -19.09
N ARG A 590 28.65 10.99 -19.68
CA ARG A 590 27.70 9.97 -20.14
C ARG A 590 27.34 9.05 -18.97
N PRO A 591 26.12 8.49 -18.92
CA PRO A 591 25.80 7.42 -17.97
C PRO A 591 26.61 6.16 -18.27
N THR A 592 26.81 5.32 -17.26
CA THR A 592 27.70 4.15 -17.35
C THR A 592 27.29 3.18 -18.45
N ARG A 593 25.99 2.93 -18.65
CA ARG A 593 25.43 2.16 -19.78
C ARG A 593 25.76 2.67 -21.20
N TYR A 594 26.08 3.96 -21.36
CA TYR A 594 26.36 4.60 -22.66
C TYR A 594 27.83 5.00 -22.86
N SER A 595 28.72 4.46 -22.04
CA SER A 595 30.13 4.85 -21.97
C SER A 595 31.04 3.64 -21.86
N LYS A 596 32.34 3.87 -22.04
CA LYS A 596 33.36 2.81 -21.97
C LYS A 596 33.99 2.59 -20.60
N ARG A 597 33.64 3.40 -19.58
CA ARG A 597 34.20 3.28 -18.22
C ARG A 597 33.83 1.94 -17.57
N ALA A 598 34.57 1.52 -16.54
CA ALA A 598 34.13 0.44 -15.68
C ALA A 598 32.87 0.86 -14.89
N SER A 599 31.97 -0.07 -14.62
CA SER A 599 30.88 0.13 -13.68
C SER A 599 31.28 -0.38 -12.31
N THR A 600 30.76 0.26 -11.26
CA THR A 600 30.82 -0.30 -9.90
C THR A 600 29.88 -1.50 -9.77
N PHE A 601 30.07 -2.32 -8.74
CA PHE A 601 29.09 -3.36 -8.41
C PHE A 601 27.78 -2.71 -7.98
N HIS A 602 26.68 -3.18 -8.55
CA HIS A 602 25.36 -2.64 -8.25
C HIS A 602 24.27 -3.68 -8.48
N THR A 603 23.10 -3.38 -7.90
CA THR A 603 21.81 -3.92 -8.31
C THR A 603 21.06 -2.80 -9.01
N ASP A 604 20.36 -3.12 -10.10
CA ASP A 604 19.43 -2.19 -10.73
C ASP A 604 18.35 -1.74 -9.72
N THR A 605 17.85 -0.51 -9.84
CA THR A 605 17.25 0.17 -8.69
C THR A 605 16.03 -0.53 -8.07
N PHE A 606 15.11 -1.06 -8.88
CA PHE A 606 13.85 -1.65 -8.38
C PHE A 606 13.32 -2.85 -9.17
N CYS A 607 14.01 -3.33 -10.22
CA CYS A 607 13.56 -4.50 -10.96
C CYS A 607 13.81 -5.80 -10.18
N ASP A 608 13.05 -6.84 -10.48
CA ASP A 608 13.22 -8.18 -9.89
C ASP A 608 14.32 -8.98 -10.63
N ILE A 609 14.28 -8.98 -11.96
CA ILE A 609 15.20 -9.75 -12.81
C ILE A 609 15.81 -8.83 -13.87
N VAL A 610 17.13 -8.89 -14.02
CA VAL A 610 17.85 -8.28 -15.14
C VAL A 610 18.09 -9.34 -16.19
N ALA A 611 17.67 -9.10 -17.43
CA ALA A 611 17.98 -9.95 -18.58
C ALA A 611 18.85 -9.19 -19.58
N LEU A 612 19.94 -9.81 -20.04
CA LEU A 612 20.91 -9.23 -20.95
C LEU A 612 21.06 -10.12 -22.20
N GLN A 613 20.80 -9.55 -23.37
CA GLN A 613 21.13 -10.15 -24.65
C GLN A 613 22.48 -9.60 -25.14
N THR A 614 23.46 -10.48 -25.29
CA THR A 614 24.78 -10.11 -25.82
C THR A 614 24.74 -10.13 -27.34
N ARG A 615 24.79 -8.96 -27.99
CA ARG A 615 24.82 -8.84 -29.46
C ARG A 615 26.24 -8.89 -30.02
N SER A 616 27.17 -8.24 -29.35
CA SER A 616 28.59 -8.23 -29.70
C SER A 616 29.45 -7.84 -28.50
N CYS A 617 30.72 -8.27 -28.51
CA CYS A 617 31.68 -8.01 -27.45
C CYS A 617 32.67 -6.90 -27.85
N ALA A 618 33.32 -6.30 -26.84
CA ALA A 618 34.40 -5.34 -27.06
C ALA A 618 35.63 -6.01 -27.65
N ALA A 619 36.53 -5.22 -28.25
CA ALA A 619 37.84 -5.70 -28.67
C ALA A 619 38.73 -6.05 -27.46
N GLN A 620 38.69 -5.23 -26.41
CA GLN A 620 39.47 -5.41 -25.19
C GLN A 620 38.62 -5.07 -23.95
N GLY A 621 38.77 -5.85 -22.88
CA GLY A 621 38.04 -5.65 -21.62
C GLY A 621 36.54 -5.91 -21.73
N GLY A 622 35.74 -5.20 -20.94
CA GLY A 622 34.27 -5.23 -21.01
C GLY A 622 33.63 -6.51 -20.49
N LYS A 623 34.38 -7.34 -19.75
CA LYS A 623 33.87 -8.55 -19.11
C LYS A 623 32.77 -8.20 -18.10
N HIS A 624 31.76 -9.06 -18.02
CA HIS A 624 30.65 -8.90 -17.09
C HIS A 624 30.93 -9.75 -15.85
N MET A 625 30.82 -9.14 -14.68
CA MET A 625 31.19 -9.75 -13.41
C MET A 625 30.00 -9.74 -12.49
N ILE A 626 29.79 -10.81 -11.74
CA ILE A 626 28.69 -10.95 -10.80
C ILE A 626 29.18 -11.43 -9.44
N ALA A 627 28.49 -11.01 -8.37
CA ALA A 627 28.82 -11.40 -7.01
C ALA A 627 27.55 -11.65 -6.20
N SER A 628 27.53 -12.73 -5.40
CA SER A 628 26.40 -13.06 -4.53
C SER A 628 26.24 -12.05 -3.40
N SER A 629 25.06 -11.42 -3.32
CA SER A 629 24.66 -10.56 -2.19
C SER A 629 24.68 -11.30 -0.87
N LEU A 630 24.30 -12.58 -0.86
CA LEU A 630 24.23 -13.38 0.36
C LEU A 630 25.61 -13.77 0.87
N ASN A 631 26.55 -14.07 -0.03
CA ASN A 631 27.94 -14.29 0.35
C ASN A 631 28.56 -13.00 0.91
N ILE A 632 28.30 -11.84 0.27
CA ILE A 632 28.72 -10.54 0.79
C ILE A 632 28.16 -10.31 2.20
N TYR A 633 26.87 -10.57 2.40
CA TYR A 633 26.24 -10.47 3.71
C TYR A 633 26.91 -11.39 4.74
N ASN A 634 27.12 -12.67 4.43
CA ASN A 634 27.75 -13.63 5.36
C ASN A 634 29.15 -13.17 5.78
N ARG A 635 29.94 -12.62 4.86
CA ARG A 635 31.27 -12.07 5.15
C ARG A 635 31.20 -10.84 6.05
N LEU A 636 30.27 -9.92 5.78
CA LEU A 636 30.02 -8.75 6.62
C LEU A 636 29.53 -9.16 8.01
N ALA A 637 28.58 -10.09 8.12
CA ALA A 637 28.05 -10.58 9.39
C ALA A 637 29.15 -11.23 10.26
N ALA A 638 30.09 -11.95 9.63
CA ALA A 638 31.20 -12.59 10.32
C ALA A 638 32.31 -11.63 10.75
N THR A 639 32.64 -10.62 9.94
CA THR A 639 33.84 -9.78 10.13
C THR A 639 33.55 -8.36 10.58
N ARG A 640 32.41 -7.80 10.18
CA ARG A 640 32.00 -6.40 10.36
C ARG A 640 30.49 -6.26 10.61
N PRO A 641 29.95 -6.88 11.69
CA PRO A 641 28.52 -6.78 12.01
C PRO A 641 28.07 -5.33 12.25
N ASP A 642 29.00 -4.43 12.62
CA ASP A 642 28.72 -3.00 12.74
C ASP A 642 28.33 -2.34 11.40
N LEU A 643 28.86 -2.85 10.27
CA LEU A 643 28.49 -2.39 8.93
C LEU A 643 27.15 -2.98 8.49
N VAL A 644 26.80 -4.21 8.90
CA VAL A 644 25.48 -4.80 8.66
C VAL A 644 24.38 -3.91 9.25
N GLU A 645 24.55 -3.50 10.50
CA GLU A 645 23.60 -2.59 11.16
C GLU A 645 23.53 -1.22 10.48
N LEU A 646 24.67 -0.71 9.98
CA LEU A 646 24.72 0.56 9.26
C LEU A 646 24.00 0.51 7.91
N LEU A 647 24.20 -0.57 7.15
CA LEU A 647 23.54 -0.78 5.85
C LEU A 647 22.02 -0.89 5.98
N ALA A 648 21.52 -1.32 7.13
CA ALA A 648 20.10 -1.46 7.43
C ALA A 648 19.42 -0.16 7.89
N ARG A 649 20.18 0.92 8.14
CA ARG A 649 19.60 2.20 8.54
C ARG A 649 18.92 2.89 7.35
N PRO A 650 17.87 3.69 7.57
CA PRO A 650 17.15 4.37 6.48
C PRO A 650 17.81 5.67 6.01
N ASP A 651 19.00 6.03 6.50
CA ASP A 651 19.69 7.30 6.27
C ASP A 651 20.65 7.28 5.05
N TRP A 652 20.39 6.43 4.06
CA TRP A 652 21.07 6.47 2.76
C TRP A 652 20.22 7.22 1.76
N SER A 653 20.54 8.50 1.55
CA SER A 653 19.85 9.34 0.58
C SER A 653 20.35 9.03 -0.83
N PHE A 654 19.48 8.55 -1.71
CA PHE A 654 19.79 8.33 -3.13
C PHE A 654 19.50 9.60 -3.94
N ASP A 655 20.45 10.04 -4.77
CA ASP A 655 20.21 11.14 -5.71
C ASP A 655 19.57 10.57 -6.98
N SER A 656 18.24 10.67 -7.06
CA SER A 656 17.46 10.39 -8.27
C SER A 656 16.80 11.67 -8.75
N ARG A 657 17.09 12.05 -10.00
CA ARG A 657 16.67 13.34 -10.58
C ARG A 657 15.64 13.19 -11.70
N GLY A 658 15.17 11.96 -11.97
CA GLY A 658 14.12 11.66 -12.93
C GLY A 658 12.74 11.54 -12.27
N PRO A 659 11.63 11.76 -12.99
CA PRO A 659 10.27 11.67 -12.47
C PRO A 659 9.77 10.23 -12.32
N LEU A 660 10.42 9.25 -12.95
CA LEU A 660 10.05 7.83 -12.80
C LEU A 660 10.26 7.36 -11.34
N LEU A 661 11.42 7.71 -10.77
CA LEU A 661 11.86 7.30 -9.44
C LEU A 661 12.23 8.55 -8.63
N PRO A 662 11.40 9.00 -7.67
CA PRO A 662 11.74 10.17 -6.86
C PRO A 662 12.96 9.91 -5.97
N ALA A 663 13.70 10.98 -5.64
CA ALA A 663 14.73 10.91 -4.61
C ALA A 663 14.13 10.39 -3.29
N CYS A 664 14.80 9.43 -2.67
CA CYS A 664 14.36 8.84 -1.40
C CYS A 664 15.56 8.44 -0.56
N SER A 665 15.35 8.42 0.76
CA SER A 665 16.29 7.79 1.70
C SER A 665 15.74 6.43 2.10
N ARG A 666 16.56 5.40 2.01
CA ARG A 666 16.17 4.02 2.32
C ARG A 666 17.38 3.17 2.73
N PRO A 667 17.19 2.06 3.46
CA PRO A 667 18.27 1.11 3.70
C PRO A 667 18.86 0.54 2.40
N LEU A 668 20.11 0.06 2.49
CA LEU A 668 20.74 -0.74 1.43
C LEU A 668 20.50 -2.24 1.70
N LEU A 669 20.46 -2.64 2.96
CA LEU A 669 20.30 -4.03 3.39
C LEU A 669 18.95 -4.23 4.07
N PHE A 670 18.24 -5.27 3.67
CA PHE A 670 16.94 -5.65 4.22
C PHE A 670 16.92 -7.13 4.58
N TYR A 671 16.10 -7.46 5.57
CA TYR A 671 15.69 -8.83 5.87
C TYR A 671 14.17 -8.93 5.74
N GLN A 672 13.70 -9.66 4.74
CA GLN A 672 12.27 -9.77 4.41
C GLN A 672 11.93 -11.23 4.11
N SER A 673 10.92 -11.77 4.79
CA SER A 673 10.41 -13.13 4.56
C SER A 673 11.51 -14.22 4.53
N GLY A 674 12.47 -14.15 5.46
CA GLY A 674 13.56 -15.11 5.55
C GLY A 674 14.73 -14.90 4.57
N ARG A 675 14.72 -13.81 3.78
CA ARG A 675 15.74 -13.52 2.77
C ARG A 675 16.47 -12.22 3.07
N ILE A 676 17.77 -12.23 2.76
CA ILE A 676 18.57 -11.01 2.69
C ILE A 676 18.41 -10.40 1.30
N ILE A 677 18.05 -9.12 1.28
CA ILE A 677 17.93 -8.32 0.06
C ILE A 677 18.92 -7.17 0.16
N LEU A 678 19.82 -7.06 -0.81
CA LEU A 678 20.77 -5.96 -0.92
C LEU A 678 20.36 -5.10 -2.12
N ASN A 679 19.88 -3.88 -1.88
CA ASN A 679 19.58 -2.91 -2.91
C ASN A 679 20.65 -1.82 -2.91
N PHE A 680 21.70 -2.06 -3.71
CA PHE A 680 22.96 -1.34 -3.63
C PHE A 680 23.31 -0.70 -4.97
N ALA A 681 23.53 0.62 -4.97
CA ALA A 681 24.10 1.34 -6.10
C ALA A 681 24.96 2.49 -5.57
N ARG A 682 26.23 2.51 -5.95
CA ARG A 682 27.21 3.47 -5.41
C ARG A 682 27.05 4.87 -5.98
N GLU A 683 26.91 5.00 -7.30
CA GLU A 683 26.89 6.28 -8.01
C GLU A 683 25.79 7.25 -7.51
N PRO A 684 24.54 6.82 -7.24
CA PRO A 684 23.52 7.71 -6.67
C PRO A 684 23.82 8.24 -5.26
N LEU A 685 24.67 7.54 -4.49
CA LEU A 685 25.00 7.87 -3.11
C LEU A 685 26.23 8.80 -3.02
N VAL A 686 27.22 8.60 -3.89
CA VAL A 686 28.49 9.36 -3.84
C VAL A 686 28.62 10.41 -4.95
N GLY A 687 27.85 10.28 -6.03
CA GLY A 687 28.00 11.06 -7.25
C GLY A 687 29.08 10.50 -8.17
N LEU A 688 29.35 11.22 -9.26
CA LEU A 688 30.50 10.98 -10.13
C LEU A 688 31.42 12.20 -10.05
N GLN A 689 32.71 12.02 -10.37
CA GLN A 689 33.74 13.05 -10.17
C GLN A 689 33.36 14.46 -10.68
N ASP A 690 32.72 14.55 -11.86
CA ASP A 690 32.27 15.82 -12.47
C ASP A 690 30.74 16.02 -12.41
N VAL A 691 30.01 15.12 -11.73
CA VAL A 691 28.56 15.22 -11.55
C VAL A 691 28.30 15.34 -10.06
N SER A 692 28.27 16.59 -9.58
CA SER A 692 27.88 16.89 -8.21
C SER A 692 26.44 16.42 -7.95
N ARG A 693 26.25 15.87 -6.76
CA ARG A 693 24.91 15.55 -6.24
C ARG A 693 24.11 16.83 -6.02
N ALA A 694 22.79 16.73 -6.03
CA ALA A 694 21.94 17.89 -5.74
C ALA A 694 22.27 18.47 -4.34
N ILE A 695 22.29 19.81 -4.24
CA ILE A 695 22.76 20.56 -3.05
C ILE A 695 22.00 20.14 -1.77
N ASN A 696 20.73 19.78 -1.89
CA ASN A 696 19.86 19.42 -0.76
C ASN A 696 19.92 17.94 -0.37
N VAL A 697 20.78 17.14 -1.01
CA VAL A 697 20.92 15.72 -0.69
C VAL A 697 22.08 15.56 0.31
N PRO A 698 21.83 14.97 1.50
CA PRO A 698 22.86 14.76 2.50
C PRO A 698 24.07 14.01 1.94
N ARG A 699 25.28 14.48 2.30
CA ARG A 699 26.52 13.77 2.00
C ARG A 699 26.60 12.51 2.86
N ILE A 700 27.15 11.44 2.29
CA ILE A 700 27.42 10.23 3.07
C ILE A 700 28.55 10.48 4.08
N SER A 701 28.46 9.83 5.24
CA SER A 701 29.51 9.87 6.26
C SER A 701 30.73 9.03 5.86
N SER A 702 31.87 9.23 6.53
CA SER A 702 33.06 8.38 6.35
C SER A 702 32.78 6.90 6.63
N LYS A 703 31.95 6.62 7.66
CA LYS A 703 31.56 5.24 7.99
C LYS A 703 30.62 4.61 6.95
N GLN A 704 29.73 5.41 6.36
CA GLN A 704 28.92 4.97 5.23
C GLN A 704 29.79 4.68 4.01
N LEU A 705 30.76 5.54 3.69
CA LEU A 705 31.71 5.31 2.61
C LEU A 705 32.52 4.01 2.82
N GLU A 706 33.03 3.79 4.03
CA GLU A 706 33.70 2.56 4.42
C GLU A 706 32.83 1.31 4.17
N ALA A 707 31.52 1.39 4.46
CA ALA A 707 30.59 0.29 4.19
C ALA A 707 30.45 0.01 2.69
N LEU A 708 30.37 1.06 1.86
CA LEU A 708 30.31 0.91 0.40
C LEU A 708 31.62 0.30 -0.15
N ASP A 709 32.78 0.75 0.35
CA ASP A 709 34.09 0.22 -0.04
C ASP A 709 34.26 -1.24 0.36
N THR A 710 33.77 -1.61 1.55
CA THR A 710 33.85 -2.99 2.04
C THR A 710 32.99 -3.93 1.19
N ILE A 711 31.78 -3.51 0.79
CA ILE A 711 30.94 -4.29 -0.14
C ILE A 711 31.67 -4.52 -1.46
N GLU A 712 32.25 -3.47 -2.05
CA GLU A 712 32.99 -3.61 -3.31
C GLU A 712 34.22 -4.50 -3.18
N ALA A 713 34.98 -4.40 -2.09
CA ALA A 713 36.15 -5.24 -1.85
C ALA A 713 35.76 -6.73 -1.79
N ILE A 714 34.71 -7.06 -1.01
CA ILE A 714 34.21 -8.44 -0.88
C ILE A 714 33.66 -8.93 -2.22
N ALA A 715 32.92 -8.09 -2.95
CA ALA A 715 32.41 -8.44 -4.27
C ALA A 715 33.54 -8.76 -5.25
N ASN A 716 34.59 -7.93 -5.31
CA ASN A 716 35.76 -8.16 -6.16
C ASN A 716 36.56 -9.43 -5.78
N GLU A 717 36.67 -9.75 -4.48
CA GLU A 717 37.35 -10.95 -4.00
C GLU A 717 36.63 -12.24 -4.45
N HIS A 718 35.29 -12.23 -4.46
CA HIS A 718 34.48 -13.44 -4.67
C HIS A 718 33.71 -13.47 -6.00
N GLN A 719 33.91 -12.49 -6.88
CA GLN A 719 33.20 -12.36 -8.15
C GLN A 719 33.39 -13.56 -9.07
N LEU A 720 32.35 -13.90 -9.81
CA LEU A 720 32.41 -14.75 -10.99
C LEU A 720 32.43 -13.89 -12.25
N VAL A 721 33.41 -14.13 -13.12
CA VAL A 721 33.52 -13.46 -14.42
C VAL A 721 32.76 -14.28 -15.47
N LEU A 722 31.73 -13.71 -16.08
CA LEU A 722 30.96 -14.38 -17.12
C LEU A 722 31.63 -14.19 -18.49
N ASN A 723 31.95 -15.31 -19.15
CA ASN A 723 32.53 -15.35 -20.48
C ASN A 723 31.45 -15.19 -21.57
N LEU A 724 30.79 -14.04 -21.61
CA LEU A 724 29.68 -13.77 -22.52
C LEU A 724 30.10 -13.80 -23.99
N ARG A 725 29.26 -14.42 -24.83
CA ARG A 725 29.45 -14.56 -26.28
C ARG A 725 28.27 -13.94 -27.03
N PRO A 726 28.46 -13.49 -28.28
CA PRO A 726 27.34 -13.09 -29.13
C PRO A 726 26.28 -14.20 -29.19
N GLY A 727 25.04 -13.87 -28.84
CA GLY A 727 23.92 -14.81 -28.77
C GLY A 727 23.56 -15.27 -27.36
N ASP A 728 24.42 -15.03 -26.38
CA ASP A 728 24.10 -15.39 -24.99
C ASP A 728 22.94 -14.54 -24.44
N LEU A 729 22.02 -15.19 -23.73
CA LEU A 729 21.00 -14.55 -22.89
C LEU A 729 21.29 -14.84 -21.43
N THR A 730 21.62 -13.79 -20.66
CA THR A 730 21.94 -13.90 -19.24
C THR A 730 20.81 -13.31 -18.40
N PHE A 731 20.36 -14.04 -17.38
CA PHE A 731 19.35 -13.62 -16.42
C PHE A 731 19.96 -13.56 -15.02
N ILE A 732 19.66 -12.50 -14.28
CA ILE A 732 20.20 -12.25 -12.95
C ILE A 732 19.05 -11.85 -12.03
N ASN A 733 18.92 -12.52 -10.90
CA ASN A 733 18.04 -12.09 -9.82
C ASN A 733 18.67 -10.87 -9.15
N ASN A 734 18.06 -9.72 -9.40
CA ASN A 734 18.61 -8.42 -9.06
C ASN A 734 18.67 -8.17 -7.54
N HIS A 735 17.89 -8.89 -6.75
CA HIS A 735 17.94 -8.79 -5.28
C HIS A 735 19.02 -9.65 -4.65
N ALA A 736 19.47 -10.69 -5.35
CA ALA A 736 20.39 -11.70 -4.86
C ALA A 736 21.82 -11.57 -5.38
N VAL A 737 22.01 -10.87 -6.50
CA VAL A 737 23.30 -10.83 -7.21
C VAL A 737 23.62 -9.40 -7.64
N LEU A 738 24.77 -8.90 -7.20
CA LEU A 738 25.35 -7.66 -7.71
C LEU A 738 26.04 -7.95 -9.03
N HIS A 739 26.02 -6.99 -9.93
CA HIS A 739 26.69 -7.08 -11.22
C HIS A 739 27.53 -5.84 -11.51
N SER A 740 28.57 -6.02 -12.31
CA SER A 740 29.48 -4.97 -12.76
C SER A 740 30.09 -5.29 -14.12
N ARG A 741 30.86 -4.35 -14.66
CA ARG A 741 31.50 -4.44 -15.96
C ARG A 741 32.87 -3.76 -15.94
N GLU A 742 33.88 -4.43 -16.50
CA GLU A 742 35.20 -3.82 -16.72
C GLU A 742 35.13 -2.64 -17.70
N ALA A 743 36.09 -1.72 -17.63
CA ALA A 743 36.31 -0.78 -18.72
C ALA A 743 36.60 -1.54 -20.02
N PHE A 744 36.29 -0.94 -21.16
CA PHE A 744 36.55 -1.57 -22.46
C PHE A 744 37.01 -0.58 -23.51
N GLU A 745 37.57 -1.13 -24.58
CA GLU A 745 37.86 -0.42 -25.82
C GLU A 745 37.26 -1.20 -26.99
N ASP A 746 36.59 -0.47 -27.89
CA ASP A 746 36.07 -1.01 -29.14
C ASP A 746 37.08 -0.81 -30.26
N ASP A 747 36.99 -1.64 -31.31
CA ASP A 747 37.64 -1.40 -32.59
C ASP A 747 36.60 -1.25 -33.72
N ALA A 748 37.07 -1.23 -34.98
CA ALA A 748 36.18 -1.08 -36.15
C ALA A 748 35.20 -2.26 -36.33
N THR A 749 35.54 -3.44 -35.82
CA THR A 749 34.82 -4.71 -35.98
C THR A 749 34.13 -5.19 -34.70
N ASN A 750 34.74 -4.97 -33.54
CA ASN A 750 34.30 -5.44 -32.23
C ASN A 750 33.81 -4.25 -31.41
N GLN A 751 32.53 -3.95 -31.54
CA GLN A 751 31.85 -2.93 -30.75
C GLN A 751 30.97 -3.60 -29.71
N ARG A 752 31.21 -3.35 -28.42
CA ARG A 752 30.38 -3.95 -27.37
C ARG A 752 28.95 -3.47 -27.46
N TYR A 753 28.00 -4.40 -27.53
CA TYR A 753 26.58 -4.09 -27.61
C TYR A 753 25.72 -5.15 -26.93
N LEU A 754 25.00 -4.73 -25.89
CA LEU A 754 24.00 -5.55 -25.21
C LEU A 754 22.63 -4.88 -25.28
N ILE A 755 21.57 -5.67 -25.20
CA ILE A 755 20.22 -5.19 -24.87
C ILE A 755 19.84 -5.68 -23.48
N ARG A 756 19.28 -4.80 -22.67
CA ARG A 756 18.75 -5.13 -21.34
C ARG A 756 17.23 -5.07 -21.31
N PHE A 757 16.65 -6.04 -20.63
CA PHE A 757 15.25 -6.05 -20.19
C PHE A 757 15.20 -6.12 -18.66
N TRP A 758 14.19 -5.49 -18.08
CA TRP A 758 13.80 -5.71 -16.70
C TRP A 758 12.55 -6.56 -16.67
N LEU A 759 12.62 -7.69 -15.98
CA LEU A 759 11.59 -8.72 -15.98
C LEU A 759 11.09 -8.98 -14.57
N LYS A 760 9.89 -9.57 -14.45
CA LYS A 760 9.35 -10.07 -13.20
C LYS A 760 8.54 -11.34 -13.44
N ASN A 761 8.76 -12.34 -12.59
CA ASN A 761 7.96 -13.54 -12.54
C ASN A 761 6.91 -13.39 -11.44
N LYS A 762 5.61 -13.35 -11.75
CA LYS A 762 4.58 -13.07 -10.73
C LYS A 762 4.54 -14.10 -9.61
N GLU A 763 4.81 -15.36 -9.94
CA GLU A 763 4.74 -16.48 -9.00
C GLU A 763 5.99 -16.57 -8.12
N LEU A 764 7.17 -16.34 -8.70
CA LEU A 764 8.45 -16.55 -8.03
C LEU A 764 9.09 -15.26 -7.47
N ALA A 765 8.58 -14.08 -7.83
CA ALA A 765 9.10 -12.80 -7.36
C ALA A 765 9.16 -12.75 -5.82
N TRP A 766 10.26 -12.22 -5.29
CA TRP A 766 10.43 -12.13 -3.85
C TRP A 766 9.51 -11.05 -3.29
N LYS A 767 8.97 -11.30 -2.09
CA LYS A 767 8.25 -10.27 -1.35
C LYS A 767 9.23 -9.15 -0.99
N LEU A 768 8.99 -7.95 -1.52
CA LEU A 768 9.85 -6.79 -1.27
C LEU A 768 9.48 -6.06 0.04
N PRO A 769 10.46 -5.47 0.74
CA PRO A 769 10.17 -4.56 1.86
C PRO A 769 9.47 -3.30 1.35
N ARG A 770 8.65 -2.67 2.22
CA ARG A 770 7.80 -1.52 1.89
C ARG A 770 8.54 -0.41 1.12
N GLN A 771 9.79 -0.13 1.50
CA GLN A 771 10.62 0.92 0.90
C GLN A 771 10.96 0.67 -0.57
N LEU A 772 10.92 -0.58 -1.03
CA LEU A 772 11.22 -0.97 -2.42
C LEU A 772 9.94 -1.21 -3.25
N GLN A 773 8.80 -1.46 -2.61
CA GLN A 773 7.53 -1.78 -3.28
C GLN A 773 7.03 -0.65 -4.20
N TYR A 774 7.07 0.61 -3.74
CA TYR A 774 6.63 1.74 -4.55
C TYR A 774 7.48 1.92 -5.82
N GLY A 775 8.81 1.81 -5.68
CA GLY A 775 9.71 1.90 -6.82
C GLY A 775 9.47 0.75 -7.81
N ASN A 776 9.27 -0.47 -7.31
CA ASN A 776 8.96 -1.63 -8.15
C ASN A 776 7.63 -1.45 -8.90
N SER A 777 6.55 -1.08 -8.23
CA SER A 777 5.24 -0.87 -8.88
C SER A 777 5.25 0.27 -9.90
N ARG A 778 6.08 1.31 -9.70
CA ARG A 778 6.30 2.33 -10.73
C ARG A 778 6.90 1.78 -12.03
N LEU A 779 7.69 0.70 -11.97
CA LEU A 779 8.28 0.09 -13.17
C LEU A 779 7.30 -0.79 -13.93
N TYR A 780 6.47 -1.58 -13.22
CA TYR A 780 5.60 -2.59 -13.82
C TYR A 780 4.13 -2.14 -14.00
N ASP A 781 3.62 -1.26 -13.13
CA ASP A 781 2.18 -0.96 -13.03
C ASP A 781 1.82 0.50 -13.39
N ALA A 782 2.81 1.34 -13.72
CA ALA A 782 2.55 2.76 -14.00
C ALA A 782 1.79 2.95 -15.32
N ILE A 783 0.51 3.36 -15.23
CA ILE A 783 -0.36 3.62 -16.40
C ILE A 783 -0.12 5.04 -16.97
N ASP A 784 0.48 5.92 -16.19
CA ASP A 784 0.78 7.33 -16.57
C ASP A 784 1.99 7.49 -17.51
N ILE A 785 2.74 6.42 -17.78
CA ILE A 785 3.88 6.41 -18.68
C ILE A 785 3.58 5.43 -19.81
N GLU A 786 3.59 5.89 -21.06
CA GLU A 786 3.36 5.05 -22.23
C GLU A 786 4.55 4.12 -22.48
N GLU A 787 4.31 2.89 -22.94
CA GLU A 787 5.37 1.94 -23.26
C GLU A 787 6.05 2.29 -24.59
N ARG A 788 7.38 2.26 -24.62
CA ARG A 788 8.18 2.50 -25.83
C ARG A 788 9.12 1.33 -26.11
N TRP A 789 8.89 0.67 -27.24
CA TRP A 789 9.67 -0.48 -27.71
C TRP A 789 10.70 -0.03 -28.76
N ASN A 790 11.82 0.52 -28.29
CA ASN A 790 12.89 1.04 -29.15
C ASN A 790 13.76 -0.09 -29.73
N ILE A 791 13.21 -0.94 -30.62
CA ILE A 791 13.89 -2.12 -31.18
C ILE A 791 15.24 -1.77 -31.82
N ILE A 792 15.28 -0.64 -32.54
CA ILE A 792 16.47 -0.10 -33.18
C ILE A 792 17.07 0.98 -32.29
N HIS A 793 18.40 0.99 -32.16
CA HIS A 793 19.10 2.05 -31.46
C HIS A 793 18.95 3.38 -32.20
N VAL A 794 18.40 4.39 -31.52
CA VAL A 794 18.33 5.76 -32.02
C VAL A 794 19.56 6.53 -31.48
N PRO A 795 20.34 7.21 -32.35
CA PRO A 795 21.47 8.02 -31.93
C PRO A 795 21.10 9.05 -30.85
N ARG A 796 21.90 9.13 -29.79
CA ARG A 796 21.68 10.05 -28.66
C ARG A 796 22.76 11.12 -28.61
N LEU A 797 22.39 12.35 -28.96
CA LEU A 797 23.31 13.49 -29.00
C LEU A 797 23.64 14.04 -27.60
N LYS A 798 22.69 14.01 -26.66
CA LYS A 798 22.82 14.53 -25.28
C LYS A 798 22.22 13.58 -24.27
N PHE A 799 22.68 13.66 -23.02
CA PHE A 799 22.18 12.87 -21.88
C PHE A 799 21.62 13.78 -20.79
N LYS A 800 20.41 13.47 -20.31
CA LYS A 800 19.75 14.19 -19.22
C LYS A 800 20.55 14.02 -17.93
N LEU A 801 20.52 15.02 -17.05
CA LEU A 801 21.23 14.97 -15.77
C LEU A 801 20.71 13.81 -14.87
N SER A 802 19.42 13.47 -14.98
CA SER A 802 18.79 12.30 -14.34
C SER A 802 19.40 10.98 -14.75
N GLU A 803 19.91 10.87 -15.98
CA GLU A 803 20.50 9.64 -16.50
C GLU A 803 21.92 9.44 -15.99
N ARG A 804 22.68 10.52 -15.77
CA ARG A 804 24.13 10.46 -15.49
C ARG A 804 24.51 9.76 -14.18
N LEU A 805 23.57 9.61 -13.24
CA LEU A 805 23.77 8.88 -11.98
C LEU A 805 23.06 7.52 -11.94
N SER A 806 22.53 7.07 -13.08
CA SER A 806 21.98 5.72 -13.21
C SER A 806 23.04 4.82 -13.85
N SER A 807 23.32 3.70 -13.17
CA SER A 807 24.25 2.67 -13.60
C SER A 807 23.77 1.96 -14.88
#